data_AF-E7GAK1-F1
#
_entry.id   AF-E7GAK1-F1
#
_cell.length_a   1.000
_cell.length_b   1.000
_cell.length_c   1.000
_cell.angle_alpha   90.00
_cell.angle_beta   90.00
_cell.angle_gamma   90.00
#
_symmetry.space_group_name_H-M   'P 1'
#
loop_
_entity.id
_entity.type
_entity.pdbx_description
1 polymer ?
#
loop_
_entity_poly.entity_id
_entity_poly.type
_entity_poly.pdbx_seq_one_letter_code
_entity_poly.pdbx_strand_id
1 'polypeptide(L)'
;MRGIKTNRFIGIIVAGALTLVMSSIPSHVNAANSPILDSNGKTFSTLDDAIQNGSGHIILQENLTQQQMVVEKGKTIQLDLNGKKLTLQKDNGPGLTVQGSLEIKGNGTLTKEGYGYLIDNSGTLNIVNGTYTDDINNEKEQNGTKNSALIRNLGTMTIHDGTFTDSGIVIKNDDSSAQVYGNLTIKGGTYHCTSDKSFANIQNSGVATIEDGTFDGGNYTILTRFWKGPAKTTITGGHFKQSLKDNYVFANYFDTQGGTTVNHISGGTFEGNFGADKIGENSPTGQVNTIISGGQFDNDVNTFLEQGYSCVKVNNVYKVAKSATGITLSEAKKTLLVGSELALKATVTPSTTLDQVTWSSSDSKIATVNANGVITAVKEGTAIITAKVGSFSANCKVTVQAIKADIPNVDLSKPDTTVKVGISDNNSQTTIINTVNDIVKDILNGQQVAENILSHETAYKVEKAILDNQTITVKAKSQILQESAIKQEELQKIKDVLKVSNGTTQTSPKIVQYIDLSMMLIANNNEELGSLYQLNKPITYTLTLPSNLKAEGKTFYVIRLHDGKADKLATTLNSDGTLSFSTDRFSTYALVYEENVEINSTDNLEKNPTNVKTSDENQTILWISIASLALVSGIVLILDKKRKDLLNK
;
A
#
# COMPACT_ATOMS: atom_id res chain seq x y z
N MET A 1 -44.14 55.76 -1.40
CA MET A 1 -44.91 57.03 -1.40
C MET A 1 -44.07 58.10 -2.09
N ARG A 2 -44.67 58.81 -3.07
CA ARG A 2 -44.34 60.14 -3.65
C ARG A 2 -42.85 60.39 -4.01
N GLY A 3 -42.49 60.62 -5.26
CA GLY A 3 -42.93 61.75 -6.11
C GLY A 3 -41.73 62.70 -6.27
N ILE A 4 -41.05 62.70 -7.42
CA ILE A 4 -41.25 63.61 -8.56
C ILE A 4 -40.72 65.04 -8.32
N LYS A 5 -39.70 65.37 -9.14
CA LYS A 5 -39.46 66.62 -9.90
C LYS A 5 -38.59 67.77 -9.35
N THR A 6 -37.47 67.93 -10.08
CA THR A 6 -36.94 69.12 -10.79
C THR A 6 -36.79 70.45 -10.10
N ASN A 7 -35.62 71.07 -10.34
CA ASN A 7 -35.38 72.49 -10.68
C ASN A 7 -33.85 72.64 -10.91
N ARG A 8 -33.25 73.55 -11.69
CA ARG A 8 -33.68 74.61 -12.62
C ARG A 8 -32.38 75.29 -13.14
N PHE A 9 -32.39 75.68 -14.43
CA PHE A 9 -32.00 77.00 -14.97
C PHE A 9 -30.53 77.46 -15.15
N ILE A 10 -30.35 78.14 -16.30
CA ILE A 10 -29.41 79.23 -16.67
C ILE A 10 -27.95 78.78 -16.93
N GLY A 11 -27.32 78.94 -18.10
CA GLY A 11 -27.51 79.84 -19.24
C GLY A 11 -26.42 80.91 -19.23
N ILE A 12 -25.37 80.79 -20.06
CA ILE A 12 -24.49 81.89 -20.50
C ILE A 12 -23.86 81.48 -21.85
N ILE A 13 -23.95 82.40 -22.80
CA ILE A 13 -23.31 82.38 -24.13
C ILE A 13 -21.94 83.05 -24.01
N VAL A 14 -20.88 82.42 -24.54
CA VAL A 14 -19.70 83.12 -25.07
C VAL A 14 -19.24 82.41 -26.35
N ALA A 15 -19.12 83.17 -27.43
CA ALA A 15 -18.69 82.73 -28.74
C ALA A 15 -17.16 82.54 -28.79
N GLY A 16 -16.73 81.44 -29.42
CA GLY A 16 -15.36 81.19 -29.84
C GLY A 16 -15.38 80.17 -30.97
N ALA A 17 -15.12 80.63 -32.20
CA ALA A 17 -15.13 79.80 -33.38
C ALA A 17 -13.97 78.79 -33.35
N LEU A 18 -14.28 77.50 -33.46
CA LEU A 18 -13.36 76.51 -34.00
C LEU A 18 -14.14 75.49 -34.83
N THR A 19 -13.81 75.46 -36.11
CA THR A 19 -14.41 74.66 -37.17
C THR A 19 -14.35 73.17 -36.82
N LEU A 20 -15.50 72.52 -36.59
CA LEU A 20 -15.61 71.07 -36.61
C LEU A 20 -16.66 70.68 -37.66
N VAL A 21 -16.19 69.87 -38.60
CA VAL A 21 -16.92 69.36 -39.76
C VAL A 21 -18.23 68.70 -39.32
N MET A 22 -19.35 69.21 -39.82
CA MET A 22 -20.59 68.45 -39.87
C MET A 22 -20.39 67.29 -40.86
N SER A 23 -20.22 66.07 -40.36
CA SER A 23 -20.76 64.90 -41.06
C SER A 23 -22.02 64.49 -40.30
N SER A 24 -23.13 64.53 -41.04
CA SER A 24 -24.45 64.09 -40.63
C SER A 24 -24.38 62.75 -39.91
N ILE A 25 -24.76 62.74 -38.63
CA ILE A 25 -25.19 61.54 -37.93
C ILE A 25 -26.36 60.97 -38.74
N PRO A 26 -26.25 59.76 -39.31
CA PRO A 26 -27.44 59.09 -39.80
C PRO A 26 -28.32 58.81 -38.59
N SER A 27 -29.52 59.39 -38.65
CA SER A 27 -30.69 59.05 -37.85
C SER A 27 -30.67 57.61 -37.36
N HIS A 28 -30.86 57.44 -36.06
CA HIS A 28 -31.24 56.19 -35.41
C HIS A 28 -32.34 55.49 -36.22
N VAL A 29 -31.94 54.53 -37.05
CA VAL A 29 -32.80 53.42 -37.42
C VAL A 29 -32.90 52.60 -36.15
N ASN A 30 -34.13 52.41 -35.65
CA ASN A 30 -34.41 51.42 -34.63
C ASN A 30 -33.70 50.11 -35.00
N ALA A 31 -32.68 49.72 -34.23
CA ALA A 31 -32.12 48.38 -34.24
C ALA A 31 -33.21 47.44 -33.71
N ALA A 32 -34.12 47.03 -34.59
CA ALA A 32 -35.03 45.93 -34.31
C ALA A 32 -34.17 44.67 -34.14
N ASN A 33 -34.28 44.04 -32.97
CA ASN A 33 -33.66 42.78 -32.57
C ASN A 33 -33.61 41.79 -33.73
N SER A 34 -32.51 41.76 -34.47
CA SER A 34 -32.32 40.75 -35.51
C SER A 34 -31.83 39.48 -34.83
N PRO A 35 -32.37 38.31 -35.20
CA PRO A 35 -32.03 37.05 -34.52
C PRO A 35 -30.56 36.65 -34.74
N ILE A 36 -29.87 37.27 -35.70
CA ILE A 36 -28.52 36.94 -36.13
C ILE A 36 -27.68 38.21 -36.25
N LEU A 37 -26.47 38.16 -35.70
CA LEU A 37 -25.41 39.17 -35.86
C LEU A 37 -24.17 38.54 -36.49
N ASP A 38 -23.37 39.32 -37.20
CA ASP A 38 -21.98 38.96 -37.48
C ASP A 38 -20.99 39.63 -36.51
N SER A 39 -19.71 39.27 -36.63
CA SER A 39 -18.63 39.82 -35.79
C SER A 39 -18.43 41.33 -35.91
N ASN A 40 -18.91 41.95 -36.99
CA ASN A 40 -18.82 43.40 -37.23
C ASN A 40 -20.07 44.14 -36.75
N GLY A 41 -21.03 43.43 -36.16
CA GLY A 41 -22.31 43.98 -35.71
C GLY A 41 -23.34 44.17 -36.82
N LYS A 42 -23.11 43.62 -38.02
CA LYS A 42 -24.11 43.62 -39.10
C LYS A 42 -25.21 42.61 -38.75
N THR A 43 -26.46 43.02 -38.92
CA THR A 43 -27.65 42.21 -38.61
C THR A 43 -28.15 41.44 -39.83
N PHE A 44 -28.71 40.25 -39.59
CA PHE A 44 -29.31 39.40 -40.62
C PHE A 44 -30.63 38.80 -40.14
N SER A 45 -31.56 38.59 -41.07
CA SER A 45 -32.86 37.97 -40.79
C SER A 45 -32.86 36.45 -40.99
N THR A 46 -31.91 35.89 -41.74
CA THR A 46 -31.79 34.45 -42.02
C THR A 46 -30.33 34.00 -41.98
N LEU A 47 -30.07 32.72 -41.68
CA LEU A 47 -28.70 32.19 -41.72
C LEU A 47 -28.14 32.20 -43.14
N ASP A 48 -28.97 31.98 -44.17
CA ASP A 48 -28.51 31.93 -45.56
C ASP A 48 -27.93 33.28 -46.00
N ASP A 49 -28.60 34.38 -45.64
CA ASP A 49 -28.09 35.73 -45.91
C ASP A 49 -26.80 36.03 -45.11
N ALA A 50 -26.75 35.60 -43.84
CA ALA A 50 -25.54 35.74 -43.01
C ALA A 50 -24.34 34.93 -43.56
N ILE A 51 -24.58 33.73 -44.09
CA ILE A 51 -23.55 32.87 -44.70
C ILE A 51 -23.05 33.46 -46.02
N GLN A 52 -23.95 34.01 -46.84
CA GLN A 52 -23.57 34.53 -48.16
C GLN A 52 -22.93 35.92 -48.08
N ASN A 53 -23.45 36.80 -47.22
CA ASN A 53 -23.15 38.23 -47.22
C ASN A 53 -22.57 38.76 -45.89
N GLY A 54 -22.29 37.90 -44.92
CA GLY A 54 -21.70 38.25 -43.62
C GLY A 54 -20.18 38.07 -43.55
N SER A 55 -19.61 38.38 -42.38
CA SER A 55 -18.15 38.29 -42.13
C SER A 55 -17.60 36.87 -42.08
N GLY A 56 -18.47 35.85 -42.11
CA GLY A 56 -18.13 34.45 -41.85
C GLY A 56 -18.18 34.06 -40.38
N HIS A 57 -18.36 35.00 -39.45
CA HIS A 57 -18.65 34.70 -38.04
C HIS A 57 -20.09 35.11 -37.73
N ILE A 58 -20.93 34.14 -37.43
CA ILE A 58 -22.38 34.27 -37.24
C ILE A 58 -22.69 33.99 -35.76
N ILE A 59 -23.42 34.89 -35.12
CA ILE A 59 -23.77 34.84 -33.69
C ILE A 59 -25.29 34.89 -33.55
N LEU A 60 -25.88 33.86 -32.96
CA LEU A 60 -27.32 33.87 -32.64
C LEU A 60 -27.60 34.80 -31.46
N GLN A 61 -28.66 35.60 -31.58
CA GLN A 61 -29.14 36.48 -30.51
C GLN A 61 -30.42 35.94 -29.87
N GLU A 62 -31.20 35.16 -30.62
CA GLU A 62 -32.46 34.57 -30.19
C GLU A 62 -32.54 33.10 -30.65
N ASN A 63 -33.52 32.35 -30.11
CA ASN A 63 -33.82 31.02 -30.64
C ASN A 63 -34.33 31.17 -32.07
N LEU A 64 -33.81 30.33 -32.98
CA LEU A 64 -34.09 30.42 -34.39
C LEU A 64 -34.64 29.09 -34.92
N THR A 65 -35.63 29.19 -35.79
CA THR A 65 -36.14 28.06 -36.57
C THR A 65 -35.92 28.36 -38.03
N GLN A 66 -35.31 27.42 -38.76
CA GLN A 66 -35.03 27.55 -40.18
C GLN A 66 -35.25 26.20 -40.87
N GLN A 67 -35.51 26.21 -42.18
CA GLN A 67 -35.69 24.98 -42.95
C GLN A 67 -34.43 24.12 -42.95
N GLN A 68 -33.29 24.71 -43.29
CA GLN A 68 -31.99 24.05 -43.36
C GLN A 68 -30.88 25.09 -43.27
N MET A 69 -29.64 24.63 -43.11
CA MET A 69 -28.43 25.45 -43.22
C MET A 69 -27.44 24.74 -44.15
N VAL A 70 -26.81 25.48 -45.07
CA VAL A 70 -25.83 24.95 -46.01
C VAL A 70 -24.55 25.78 -45.98
N VAL A 71 -23.43 25.15 -45.67
CA VAL A 71 -22.10 25.74 -45.80
C VAL A 71 -21.47 25.19 -47.07
N GLU A 72 -21.58 25.95 -48.16
CA GLU A 72 -21.11 25.55 -49.49
C GLU A 72 -19.58 25.39 -49.56
N LYS A 73 -19.12 24.61 -50.55
CA LYS A 73 -17.70 24.42 -50.81
C LYS A 73 -17.00 25.77 -51.02
N GLY A 74 -15.87 25.97 -50.32
CA GLY A 74 -15.08 27.20 -50.37
C GLY A 74 -15.51 28.29 -49.38
N LYS A 75 -16.62 28.11 -48.64
CA LYS A 75 -16.98 28.98 -47.53
C LYS A 75 -16.35 28.50 -46.21
N THR A 76 -15.99 29.45 -45.35
CA THR A 76 -15.53 29.19 -43.98
C THR A 76 -16.42 29.97 -43.03
N ILE A 77 -17.14 29.26 -42.16
CA ILE A 77 -18.13 29.83 -41.25
C ILE A 77 -17.79 29.44 -39.80
N GLN A 78 -17.91 30.38 -38.87
CA GLN A 78 -18.03 30.12 -37.44
C GLN A 78 -19.45 30.45 -37.01
N LEU A 79 -20.18 29.47 -36.48
CA LEU A 79 -21.51 29.63 -35.90
C LEU A 79 -21.40 29.59 -34.37
N ASP A 80 -21.57 30.73 -33.73
CA ASP A 80 -21.74 30.85 -32.30
C ASP A 80 -23.24 30.79 -31.95
N LEU A 81 -23.64 29.68 -31.32
CA LEU A 81 -25.01 29.49 -30.87
C LEU A 81 -25.36 30.39 -29.69
N ASN A 82 -24.38 30.93 -28.95
CA ASN A 82 -24.58 31.89 -27.87
C ASN A 82 -25.67 31.50 -26.85
N GLY A 83 -25.69 30.21 -26.47
CA GLY A 83 -26.67 29.62 -25.57
C GLY A 83 -28.09 29.49 -26.13
N LYS A 84 -28.30 29.75 -27.42
CA LYS A 84 -29.61 29.72 -28.10
C LYS A 84 -29.88 28.37 -28.76
N LYS A 85 -31.15 28.09 -29.02
CA LYS A 85 -31.62 26.92 -29.76
C LYS A 85 -31.75 27.27 -31.25
N LEU A 86 -31.08 26.50 -32.11
CA LEU A 86 -31.30 26.47 -33.56
C LEU A 86 -32.04 25.17 -33.93
N THR A 87 -33.24 25.31 -34.49
CA THR A 87 -34.10 24.20 -34.92
C THR A 87 -34.15 24.16 -36.45
N LEU A 88 -33.78 23.01 -37.04
CA LEU A 88 -33.75 22.79 -38.49
C LEU A 88 -34.91 21.89 -38.92
N GLN A 89 -35.90 22.45 -39.61
CA GLN A 89 -37.18 21.81 -39.94
C GLN A 89 -37.25 21.33 -41.40
N LYS A 90 -36.27 20.53 -41.83
CA LYS A 90 -36.30 19.93 -43.17
C LYS A 90 -37.05 18.60 -43.13
N ASP A 91 -38.19 18.49 -43.82
CA ASP A 91 -39.00 17.25 -43.78
C ASP A 91 -38.23 16.00 -44.17
N ASN A 92 -37.41 16.08 -45.24
CA ASN A 92 -36.58 14.99 -45.73
C ASN A 92 -35.16 15.47 -46.08
N GLY A 93 -34.16 14.83 -45.47
CA GLY A 93 -32.74 15.08 -45.75
C GLY A 93 -32.03 15.86 -44.64
N PRO A 94 -30.76 16.26 -44.87
CA PRO A 94 -29.95 16.85 -43.81
C PRO A 94 -30.45 18.23 -43.39
N GLY A 95 -30.55 18.47 -42.09
CA GLY A 95 -30.83 19.80 -41.54
C GLY A 95 -29.68 20.76 -41.83
N LEU A 96 -28.45 20.35 -41.49
CA LEU A 96 -27.22 21.08 -41.75
C LEU A 96 -26.35 20.30 -42.75
N THR A 97 -26.01 20.93 -43.87
CA THR A 97 -25.09 20.38 -44.88
C THR A 97 -23.77 21.15 -44.85
N VAL A 98 -22.65 20.46 -44.65
CA VAL A 98 -21.31 21.08 -44.58
C VAL A 98 -20.43 20.56 -45.71
N GLN A 99 -20.22 21.40 -46.73
CA GLN A 99 -19.32 21.14 -47.86
C GLN A 99 -18.06 22.01 -47.82
N GLY A 100 -18.12 23.17 -47.15
CA GLY A 100 -17.00 24.04 -46.82
C GLY A 100 -16.39 23.73 -45.45
N SER A 101 -16.02 24.77 -44.71
CA SER A 101 -15.51 24.68 -43.34
C SER A 101 -16.48 25.33 -42.36
N LEU A 102 -16.85 24.61 -41.30
CA LEU A 102 -17.74 25.10 -40.25
C LEU A 102 -17.16 24.83 -38.87
N GLU A 103 -17.15 25.84 -38.01
CA GLU A 103 -17.00 25.70 -36.56
C GLU A 103 -18.34 26.01 -35.88
N ILE A 104 -18.80 25.15 -34.96
CA ILE A 104 -19.98 25.41 -34.13
C ILE A 104 -19.53 25.54 -32.67
N LYS A 105 -19.95 26.62 -31.99
CA LYS A 105 -19.57 26.92 -30.60
C LYS A 105 -20.71 27.58 -29.81
N GLY A 106 -20.46 27.91 -28.55
CA GLY A 106 -21.33 28.80 -27.77
C GLY A 106 -22.36 28.12 -26.86
N ASN A 107 -22.20 26.83 -26.52
CA ASN A 107 -23.03 26.09 -25.56
C ASN A 107 -24.56 26.09 -25.83
N GLY A 108 -25.00 26.41 -27.05
CA GLY A 108 -26.41 26.36 -27.43
C GLY A 108 -26.87 24.96 -27.82
N THR A 109 -28.10 24.87 -28.32
CA THR A 109 -28.71 23.62 -28.79
C THR A 109 -28.88 23.66 -30.31
N LEU A 110 -28.39 22.65 -31.01
CA LEU A 110 -28.69 22.41 -32.41
C LEU A 110 -29.58 21.17 -32.50
N THR A 111 -30.76 21.33 -33.08
CA THR A 111 -31.72 20.23 -33.23
C THR A 111 -32.38 20.22 -34.59
N LYS A 112 -32.93 19.08 -34.96
CA LYS A 112 -33.67 18.86 -36.20
C LYS A 112 -35.06 18.34 -35.88
N GLU A 113 -36.00 18.77 -36.70
CA GLU A 113 -37.32 18.15 -36.84
C GLU A 113 -37.40 17.54 -38.26
N GLY A 114 -38.03 16.37 -38.38
CA GLY A 114 -38.20 15.65 -39.66
C GLY A 114 -37.09 14.63 -39.97
N TYR A 115 -37.27 13.87 -41.05
CA TYR A 115 -36.39 12.75 -41.42
C TYR A 115 -35.08 13.22 -42.08
N GLY A 116 -34.01 12.44 -41.94
CA GLY A 116 -32.63 12.70 -42.35
C GLY A 116 -31.68 13.01 -41.19
N TYR A 117 -30.39 13.17 -41.51
CA TYR A 117 -29.36 13.54 -40.53
C TYR A 117 -29.58 14.95 -39.96
N LEU A 118 -29.24 15.19 -38.70
CA LEU A 118 -29.08 16.57 -38.21
C LEU A 118 -27.95 17.26 -38.96
N ILE A 119 -26.81 16.60 -39.08
CA ILE A 119 -25.61 17.11 -39.77
C ILE A 119 -25.13 16.09 -40.81
N ASP A 120 -24.90 16.57 -42.03
CA ASP A 120 -24.22 15.83 -43.09
C ASP A 120 -22.97 16.59 -43.52
N ASN A 121 -21.81 16.07 -43.12
CA ASN A 121 -20.51 16.71 -43.34
C ASN A 121 -19.72 16.00 -44.43
N SER A 122 -19.46 16.68 -45.54
CA SER A 122 -18.49 16.29 -46.56
C SER A 122 -17.29 17.26 -46.66
N GLY A 123 -17.22 18.23 -45.75
CA GLY A 123 -16.20 19.28 -45.68
C GLY A 123 -15.35 19.16 -44.41
N THR A 124 -15.10 20.29 -43.74
CA THR A 124 -14.43 20.35 -42.43
C THR A 124 -15.39 20.86 -41.36
N LEU A 125 -15.61 20.09 -40.30
CA LEU A 125 -16.51 20.43 -39.20
C LEU A 125 -15.78 20.39 -37.86
N ASN A 126 -15.78 21.49 -37.13
CA ASN A 126 -15.30 21.56 -35.76
C ASN A 126 -16.47 21.88 -34.83
N ILE A 127 -16.64 21.09 -33.77
CA ILE A 127 -17.67 21.29 -32.74
C ILE A 127 -16.99 21.58 -31.40
N VAL A 128 -17.40 22.66 -30.75
CA VAL A 128 -16.90 23.12 -29.47
C VAL A 128 -18.07 23.30 -28.51
N ASN A 129 -18.37 22.27 -27.72
CA ASN A 129 -19.51 22.20 -26.80
C ASN A 129 -20.87 22.28 -27.51
N GLY A 130 -21.94 22.40 -26.71
CA GLY A 130 -23.32 22.49 -27.17
C GLY A 130 -24.10 21.19 -26.95
N THR A 131 -25.38 21.24 -27.26
CA THR A 131 -26.27 20.08 -27.23
C THR A 131 -26.79 19.80 -28.62
N TYR A 132 -26.67 18.55 -29.06
CA TYR A 132 -27.04 18.07 -30.38
C TYR A 132 -28.03 16.93 -30.23
N THR A 133 -29.24 17.12 -30.72
CA THR A 133 -30.31 16.15 -30.54
C THR A 133 -31.28 16.17 -31.70
N ASP A 134 -31.92 15.05 -31.96
CA ASP A 134 -33.04 14.95 -32.89
C ASP A 134 -34.35 14.95 -32.08
N ASP A 135 -35.31 15.81 -32.43
CA ASP A 135 -36.58 16.00 -31.69
C ASP A 135 -37.60 14.87 -31.99
N ILE A 136 -37.17 13.80 -32.67
CA ILE A 136 -38.07 12.71 -33.05
C ILE A 136 -38.35 11.81 -31.85
N ASN A 137 -39.40 12.16 -31.10
CA ASN A 137 -40.23 11.23 -30.36
C ASN A 137 -40.87 10.23 -31.35
N ASN A 138 -40.25 9.06 -31.51
CA ASN A 138 -40.69 8.01 -32.45
C ASN A 138 -41.99 7.32 -31.98
N GLU A 139 -43.14 7.70 -32.55
CA GLU A 139 -44.31 6.81 -32.68
C GLU A 139 -44.84 6.68 -34.13
N LYS A 140 -44.27 7.36 -35.13
CA LYS A 140 -44.67 7.17 -36.53
C LYS A 140 -43.64 6.37 -37.32
N GLU A 141 -43.69 5.05 -37.12
CA GLU A 141 -43.27 4.10 -38.16
C GLU A 141 -44.24 4.23 -39.35
N GLN A 142 -43.85 4.97 -40.38
CA GLN A 142 -44.37 4.71 -41.72
C GLN A 142 -43.21 4.35 -42.64
N ASN A 143 -43.19 3.08 -43.05
CA ASN A 143 -42.34 2.55 -44.12
C ASN A 143 -40.82 2.59 -43.88
N GLY A 144 -40.35 2.16 -42.70
CA GLY A 144 -39.07 1.44 -42.57
C GLY A 144 -37.77 2.22 -42.81
N THR A 145 -37.77 3.56 -42.87
CA THR A 145 -36.51 4.33 -43.00
C THR A 145 -36.32 5.25 -41.80
N LYS A 146 -35.82 4.68 -40.69
CA LYS A 146 -35.37 5.46 -39.53
C LYS A 146 -34.20 6.37 -39.92
N ASN A 147 -34.04 7.52 -39.27
CA ASN A 147 -32.79 8.28 -39.28
C ASN A 147 -31.66 7.33 -38.89
N SER A 148 -30.82 6.98 -39.87
CA SER A 148 -29.75 6.01 -39.62
C SER A 148 -28.66 6.61 -38.72
N ALA A 149 -28.56 7.94 -38.62
CA ALA A 149 -27.72 8.63 -37.64
C ALA A 149 -28.16 10.09 -37.37
N LEU A 150 -27.72 10.67 -36.24
CA LEU A 150 -27.77 12.11 -35.96
C LEU A 150 -26.76 12.87 -36.83
N ILE A 151 -25.52 12.38 -36.91
CA ILE A 151 -24.45 12.96 -37.72
C ILE A 151 -23.93 11.94 -38.72
N ARG A 152 -23.86 12.32 -40.01
CA ARG A 152 -23.08 11.62 -41.02
C ARG A 152 -21.81 12.40 -41.33
N ASN A 153 -20.65 11.76 -41.16
CA ASN A 153 -19.35 12.33 -41.46
C ASN A 153 -18.66 11.60 -42.62
N LEU A 154 -18.47 12.33 -43.72
CA LEU A 154 -17.78 11.92 -44.95
C LEU A 154 -16.51 12.76 -45.20
N GLY A 155 -16.33 13.84 -44.44
CA GLY A 155 -15.18 14.73 -44.50
C GLY A 155 -14.30 14.62 -43.25
N THR A 156 -13.77 15.74 -42.79
CA THR A 156 -13.02 15.84 -41.54
C THR A 156 -13.90 16.44 -40.45
N MET A 157 -13.95 15.79 -39.29
CA MET A 157 -14.71 16.25 -38.13
C MET A 157 -13.87 16.18 -36.86
N THR A 158 -13.88 17.26 -36.07
CA THR A 158 -13.29 17.30 -34.72
C THR A 158 -14.34 17.75 -33.71
N ILE A 159 -14.51 16.99 -32.63
CA ILE A 159 -15.37 17.35 -31.50
C ILE A 159 -14.48 17.57 -30.27
N HIS A 160 -14.57 18.76 -29.68
CA HIS A 160 -13.86 19.08 -28.44
C HIS A 160 -14.64 18.65 -27.20
N ASP A 161 -15.95 18.87 -27.21
CA ASP A 161 -16.88 18.54 -26.13
C ASP A 161 -18.33 18.75 -26.65
N GLY A 162 -19.33 18.44 -25.84
CA GLY A 162 -20.76 18.60 -26.14
C GLY A 162 -21.58 17.41 -25.68
N THR A 163 -22.91 17.52 -25.75
CA THR A 163 -23.83 16.42 -25.50
C THR A 163 -24.54 16.04 -26.78
N PHE A 164 -24.46 14.77 -27.16
CA PHE A 164 -25.03 14.24 -28.39
C PHE A 164 -25.99 13.11 -28.04
N THR A 165 -27.27 13.27 -28.40
CA THR A 165 -28.31 12.31 -28.04
C THR A 165 -29.17 11.97 -29.24
N ASP A 166 -29.25 10.68 -29.56
CA ASP A 166 -30.04 10.18 -30.67
C ASP A 166 -30.69 8.83 -30.35
N SER A 167 -31.83 8.56 -30.98
CA SER A 167 -32.47 7.23 -30.91
C SER A 167 -31.95 6.25 -31.95
N GLY A 168 -31.16 6.69 -32.93
CA GLY A 168 -30.42 5.89 -33.89
C GLY A 168 -28.91 5.92 -33.58
N ILE A 169 -28.09 6.00 -34.63
CA ILE A 169 -26.63 6.11 -34.47
C ILE A 169 -26.28 7.56 -34.13
N VAL A 170 -25.48 7.83 -33.11
CA VAL A 170 -25.11 9.24 -32.82
C VAL A 170 -24.18 9.78 -33.90
N ILE A 171 -23.10 9.06 -34.23
CA ILE A 171 -22.18 9.42 -35.31
C ILE A 171 -21.97 8.23 -36.25
N LYS A 172 -22.25 8.44 -37.52
CA LYS A 172 -21.92 7.54 -38.62
C LYS A 172 -20.78 8.14 -39.44
N ASN A 173 -19.59 7.54 -39.35
CA ASN A 173 -18.37 8.04 -39.99
C ASN A 173 -18.12 7.43 -41.37
N ASP A 174 -19.18 7.25 -42.16
CA ASP A 174 -19.13 6.67 -43.49
C ASP A 174 -20.41 6.87 -44.30
N ASP A 175 -20.27 6.67 -45.61
CA ASP A 175 -21.33 6.23 -46.51
C ASP A 175 -20.90 4.90 -47.14
N SER A 176 -21.31 3.80 -46.51
CA SER A 176 -20.98 2.44 -46.96
C SER A 176 -21.46 2.13 -48.38
N SER A 177 -22.54 2.77 -48.82
CA SER A 177 -23.08 2.56 -50.18
C SER A 177 -22.23 3.28 -51.24
N ALA A 178 -21.73 4.47 -50.90
CA ALA A 178 -20.90 5.29 -51.77
C ALA A 178 -19.39 5.04 -51.62
N GLN A 179 -18.98 4.22 -50.64
CA GLN A 179 -17.58 3.96 -50.27
C GLN A 179 -16.82 5.26 -49.93
N VAL A 180 -17.49 6.17 -49.22
CA VAL A 180 -16.89 7.42 -48.74
C VAL A 180 -16.70 7.31 -47.23
N TYR A 181 -15.50 7.62 -46.75
CA TYR A 181 -15.09 7.39 -45.37
C TYR A 181 -14.60 8.68 -44.72
N GLY A 182 -15.13 9.01 -43.55
CA GLY A 182 -14.76 10.23 -42.83
C GLY A 182 -13.52 10.07 -41.95
N ASN A 183 -12.94 11.21 -41.58
CA ASN A 183 -11.93 11.35 -40.54
C ASN A 183 -12.58 12.00 -39.31
N LEU A 184 -12.64 11.29 -38.19
CA LEU A 184 -13.27 11.72 -36.95
C LEU A 184 -12.22 11.81 -35.84
N THR A 185 -12.19 12.94 -35.13
CA THR A 185 -11.45 13.11 -33.87
C THR A 185 -12.41 13.54 -32.78
N ILE A 186 -12.45 12.82 -31.67
CA ILE A 186 -13.23 13.14 -30.48
C ILE A 186 -12.28 13.39 -29.33
N LYS A 187 -12.41 14.54 -28.66
CA LYS A 187 -11.55 14.95 -27.54
C LYS A 187 -12.28 15.10 -26.20
N GLY A 188 -13.56 14.75 -26.17
CA GLY A 188 -14.44 14.94 -25.02
C GLY A 188 -15.92 14.91 -25.45
N GLY A 189 -16.81 15.14 -24.49
CA GLY A 189 -18.26 15.12 -24.71
C GLY A 189 -18.96 13.88 -24.18
N THR A 190 -20.29 13.93 -24.19
CA THR A 190 -21.18 12.84 -23.81
C THR A 190 -22.00 12.42 -25.02
N TYR A 191 -22.00 11.12 -25.30
CA TYR A 191 -22.68 10.51 -26.43
C TYR A 191 -23.65 9.49 -25.88
N HIS A 192 -24.94 9.66 -26.14
CA HIS A 192 -25.98 8.79 -25.62
C HIS A 192 -26.88 8.29 -26.74
N CYS A 193 -26.88 6.97 -26.99
CA CYS A 193 -27.82 6.32 -27.87
C CYS A 193 -29.00 5.77 -27.05
N THR A 194 -30.18 6.36 -27.21
CA THR A 194 -31.36 6.01 -26.38
C THR A 194 -32.02 4.68 -26.79
N SER A 195 -31.72 4.16 -27.98
CA SER A 195 -32.28 2.89 -28.47
C SER A 195 -31.44 1.69 -28.06
N ASP A 196 -32.06 0.75 -27.35
CA ASP A 196 -31.47 -0.48 -26.86
C ASP A 196 -31.30 -1.60 -27.92
N LYS A 197 -32.01 -1.52 -29.06
CA LYS A 197 -32.20 -2.68 -29.94
C LYS A 197 -31.34 -2.79 -31.21
N SER A 198 -30.62 -1.76 -31.67
CA SER A 198 -29.95 -1.88 -33.00
C SER A 198 -28.78 -0.95 -33.33
N PHE A 199 -28.53 0.13 -32.57
CA PHE A 199 -27.66 1.22 -33.04
C PHE A 199 -26.46 1.47 -32.13
N ALA A 200 -25.50 2.26 -32.62
CA ALA A 200 -24.23 2.53 -31.95
C ALA A 200 -24.07 4.01 -31.63
N ASN A 201 -23.29 4.36 -30.61
CA ASN A 201 -22.92 5.77 -30.42
C ASN A 201 -22.01 6.19 -31.58
N ILE A 202 -20.99 5.38 -31.87
CA ILE A 202 -20.14 5.57 -33.05
C ILE A 202 -20.22 4.33 -33.93
N GLN A 203 -20.66 4.51 -35.16
CA GLN A 203 -20.40 3.57 -36.24
C GLN A 203 -19.25 4.11 -37.10
N ASN A 204 -18.15 3.38 -37.15
CA ASN A 204 -16.95 3.78 -37.89
C ASN A 204 -16.61 2.78 -38.99
N SER A 205 -16.62 3.24 -40.25
CA SER A 205 -15.99 2.53 -41.38
C SER A 205 -14.80 3.30 -41.97
N GLY A 206 -14.48 4.49 -41.43
CA GLY A 206 -13.35 5.33 -41.83
C GLY A 206 -12.24 5.36 -40.79
N VAL A 207 -11.70 6.54 -40.51
CA VAL A 207 -10.69 6.76 -39.47
C VAL A 207 -11.30 7.50 -38.30
N ALA A 208 -11.25 6.91 -37.12
CA ALA A 208 -11.68 7.53 -35.87
C ALA A 208 -10.54 7.55 -34.85
N THR A 209 -10.34 8.70 -34.20
CA THR A 209 -9.48 8.88 -33.03
C THR A 209 -10.33 9.39 -31.88
N ILE A 210 -10.33 8.67 -30.76
CA ILE A 210 -11.07 9.02 -29.54
C ILE A 210 -10.05 9.23 -28.43
N GLU A 211 -9.85 10.50 -28.08
CA GLU A 211 -8.91 10.91 -27.04
C GLU A 211 -9.57 10.90 -25.66
N ASP A 212 -10.84 11.28 -25.57
CA ASP A 212 -11.66 11.27 -24.35
C ASP A 212 -13.17 11.31 -24.67
N GLY A 213 -14.03 11.23 -23.66
CA GLY A 213 -15.49 11.33 -23.76
C GLY A 213 -16.23 10.25 -22.99
N THR A 214 -17.54 10.42 -22.79
CA THR A 214 -18.41 9.42 -22.17
C THR A 214 -19.39 8.88 -23.20
N PHE A 215 -19.48 7.56 -23.30
CA PHE A 215 -20.30 6.87 -24.29
C PHE A 215 -21.17 5.84 -23.58
N ASP A 216 -22.48 5.99 -23.68
CA ASP A 216 -23.42 5.07 -23.05
C ASP A 216 -24.68 4.85 -23.89
N GLY A 217 -25.35 3.72 -23.62
CA GLY A 217 -26.54 3.30 -24.37
C GLY A 217 -26.21 2.58 -25.68
N GLY A 218 -27.22 2.42 -26.54
CA GLY A 218 -27.09 1.66 -27.79
C GLY A 218 -26.89 0.16 -27.59
N ASN A 219 -26.79 -0.57 -28.72
CA ASN A 219 -26.27 -1.95 -28.76
C ASN A 219 -24.74 -1.97 -28.69
N TYR A 220 -24.11 -0.89 -29.20
CA TYR A 220 -22.66 -0.72 -29.23
C TYR A 220 -22.29 0.70 -28.81
N THR A 221 -21.36 0.91 -27.88
CA THR A 221 -20.81 2.28 -27.73
C THR A 221 -19.88 2.60 -28.90
N ILE A 222 -19.06 1.64 -29.33
CA ILE A 222 -18.29 1.72 -30.58
C ILE A 222 -18.54 0.47 -31.42
N LEU A 223 -18.93 0.68 -32.66
CA LEU A 223 -19.03 -0.33 -33.70
C LEU A 223 -18.08 0.02 -34.83
N THR A 224 -16.98 -0.72 -34.95
CA THR A 224 -16.12 -0.64 -36.13
C THR A 224 -16.67 -1.59 -37.19
N ARG A 225 -17.15 -1.05 -38.31
CA ARG A 225 -17.78 -1.82 -39.39
C ARG A 225 -16.92 -1.73 -40.65
N PHE A 226 -16.96 -2.76 -41.48
CA PHE A 226 -16.37 -2.67 -42.81
C PHE A 226 -17.28 -3.21 -43.92
N TRP A 227 -17.14 -2.59 -45.09
CA TRP A 227 -17.85 -2.96 -46.32
C TRP A 227 -16.87 -3.18 -47.49
N LYS A 228 -15.98 -2.19 -47.77
CA LYS A 228 -14.84 -2.25 -48.73
C LYS A 228 -13.76 -1.20 -48.43
N GLY A 229 -12.78 -1.50 -47.58
CA GLY A 229 -11.67 -0.58 -47.22
C GLY A 229 -11.19 -0.75 -45.78
N PRO A 230 -10.01 -0.22 -45.40
CA PRO A 230 -9.51 -0.39 -44.03
C PRO A 230 -10.15 0.60 -43.07
N ALA A 231 -10.94 0.09 -42.11
CA ALA A 231 -11.43 0.89 -40.99
C ALA A 231 -10.36 0.98 -39.90
N LYS A 232 -10.13 2.17 -39.35
CA LYS A 232 -9.17 2.39 -38.26
C LYS A 232 -9.84 3.10 -37.10
N THR A 233 -9.70 2.53 -35.91
CA THR A 233 -10.15 3.15 -34.66
C THR A 233 -8.97 3.25 -33.70
N THR A 234 -8.65 4.45 -33.22
CA THR A 234 -7.62 4.70 -32.21
C THR A 234 -8.31 5.24 -30.96
N ILE A 235 -8.09 4.63 -29.80
CA ILE A 235 -8.66 5.04 -28.52
C ILE A 235 -7.52 5.25 -27.54
N THR A 236 -7.37 6.47 -27.03
CA THR A 236 -6.36 6.80 -26.00
C THR A 236 -6.97 7.12 -24.64
N GLY A 237 -8.29 7.28 -24.56
CA GLY A 237 -9.03 7.63 -23.35
C GLY A 237 -10.55 7.51 -23.55
N GLY A 238 -11.31 7.99 -22.57
CA GLY A 238 -12.78 7.92 -22.56
C GLY A 238 -13.36 6.81 -21.67
N HIS A 239 -14.67 6.92 -21.45
CA HIS A 239 -15.47 6.05 -20.60
C HIS A 239 -16.59 5.45 -21.46
N PHE A 240 -16.53 4.14 -21.67
CA PHE A 240 -17.45 3.38 -22.50
C PHE A 240 -18.27 2.47 -21.61
N LYS A 241 -19.59 2.67 -21.58
CA LYS A 241 -20.46 1.98 -20.65
C LYS A 241 -21.65 1.33 -21.33
N GLN A 242 -21.88 0.08 -20.98
CA GLN A 242 -23.05 -0.66 -21.40
C GLN A 242 -23.69 -1.39 -20.22
N SER A 243 -25.00 -1.22 -20.05
CA SER A 243 -25.75 -1.78 -18.93
C SER A 243 -26.49 -3.07 -19.27
N LEU A 244 -26.74 -3.32 -20.56
CA LEU A 244 -27.45 -4.48 -21.05
C LEU A 244 -26.47 -5.64 -21.32
N LYS A 245 -26.82 -6.82 -20.81
CA LYS A 245 -25.95 -8.02 -20.82
C LYS A 245 -25.53 -8.47 -22.22
N ASP A 246 -26.35 -8.24 -23.24
CA ASP A 246 -26.09 -8.70 -24.61
C ASP A 246 -25.48 -7.62 -25.51
N ASN A 247 -25.24 -6.43 -24.95
CA ASN A 247 -24.72 -5.27 -25.67
C ASN A 247 -23.22 -5.15 -25.42
N TYR A 248 -22.53 -4.37 -26.26
CA TYR A 248 -21.07 -4.28 -26.25
C TYR A 248 -20.59 -2.84 -26.10
N VAL A 249 -19.47 -2.66 -25.42
CA VAL A 249 -18.76 -1.37 -25.41
C VAL A 249 -17.90 -1.20 -26.67
N PHE A 250 -17.39 -2.32 -27.20
CA PHE A 250 -16.57 -2.32 -28.39
C PHE A 250 -16.85 -3.58 -29.19
N ALA A 251 -17.10 -3.46 -30.49
CA ALA A 251 -17.24 -4.60 -31.37
C ALA A 251 -16.78 -4.28 -32.80
N ASN A 252 -16.36 -5.33 -33.50
CA ASN A 252 -16.13 -5.30 -34.94
C ASN A 252 -17.26 -6.06 -35.66
N TYR A 253 -17.73 -5.53 -36.79
CA TYR A 253 -18.78 -6.15 -37.60
C TYR A 253 -18.37 -6.32 -39.07
N PHE A 254 -18.71 -7.48 -39.62
CA PHE A 254 -18.29 -7.98 -40.94
C PHE A 254 -19.52 -8.07 -41.84
N ASP A 255 -19.53 -7.35 -42.96
CA ASP A 255 -20.66 -7.40 -43.88
C ASP A 255 -20.48 -8.51 -44.93
N THR A 256 -19.73 -8.30 -46.01
CA THR A 256 -19.76 -9.28 -47.13
C THR A 256 -18.54 -9.32 -48.05
N GLN A 257 -17.53 -8.45 -47.94
CA GLN A 257 -16.33 -8.50 -48.79
C GLN A 257 -15.06 -8.17 -48.01
N GLY A 258 -13.98 -8.89 -48.29
CA GLY A 258 -12.69 -8.80 -47.57
C GLY A 258 -12.18 -7.38 -47.31
N GLY A 259 -11.38 -7.24 -46.25
CA GLY A 259 -10.84 -5.98 -45.74
C GLY A 259 -10.10 -6.17 -44.42
N THR A 260 -9.41 -5.13 -43.94
CA THR A 260 -8.64 -5.16 -42.69
C THR A 260 -9.09 -4.06 -41.75
N THR A 261 -9.52 -4.40 -40.54
CA THR A 261 -9.75 -3.42 -39.46
C THR A 261 -8.53 -3.35 -38.56
N VAL A 262 -8.09 -2.15 -38.22
CA VAL A 262 -7.00 -1.92 -37.25
C VAL A 262 -7.51 -1.07 -36.10
N ASN A 263 -7.53 -1.66 -34.91
CA ASN A 263 -7.94 -0.98 -33.69
C ASN A 263 -6.74 -0.84 -32.77
N HIS A 264 -6.38 0.37 -32.38
CA HIS A 264 -5.31 0.63 -31.41
C HIS A 264 -5.93 1.23 -30.14
N ILE A 265 -5.80 0.55 -29.01
CA ILE A 265 -6.35 1.00 -27.73
C ILE A 265 -5.21 1.13 -26.73
N SER A 266 -4.91 2.34 -26.29
CA SER A 266 -3.84 2.63 -25.31
C SER A 266 -4.37 3.21 -24.00
N GLY A 267 -5.69 3.41 -23.88
CA GLY A 267 -6.32 3.93 -22.68
C GLY A 267 -7.85 3.87 -22.74
N GLY A 268 -8.50 4.42 -21.71
CA GLY A 268 -9.95 4.40 -21.53
C GLY A 268 -10.45 3.33 -20.55
N THR A 269 -11.74 3.41 -20.21
CA THR A 269 -12.44 2.48 -19.33
C THR A 269 -13.62 1.85 -20.08
N PHE A 270 -13.70 0.53 -20.08
CA PHE A 270 -14.65 -0.27 -20.85
C PHE A 270 -15.49 -1.13 -19.89
N GLU A 271 -16.65 -0.60 -19.51
CA GLU A 271 -17.64 -1.23 -18.61
C GLU A 271 -18.72 -1.95 -19.41
N GLY A 272 -18.68 -3.28 -19.46
CA GLY A 272 -19.55 -4.11 -20.30
C GLY A 272 -18.78 -4.95 -21.32
N ASN A 273 -19.50 -5.68 -22.18
CA ASN A 273 -18.85 -6.67 -23.05
C ASN A 273 -17.89 -6.01 -24.05
N PHE A 274 -16.63 -6.40 -23.97
CA PHE A 274 -15.61 -6.15 -24.97
C PHE A 274 -15.63 -7.30 -25.99
N GLY A 275 -16.05 -7.00 -27.21
CA GLY A 275 -16.35 -8.01 -28.21
C GLY A 275 -15.09 -8.71 -28.73
N ALA A 276 -15.13 -10.05 -28.70
CA ALA A 276 -14.49 -10.86 -29.72
C ALA A 276 -15.16 -10.57 -31.07
N ASP A 277 -14.40 -10.60 -32.16
CA ASP A 277 -14.87 -10.36 -33.52
C ASP A 277 -16.18 -11.12 -33.80
N LYS A 278 -17.32 -10.41 -33.84
CA LYS A 278 -18.57 -10.99 -34.29
C LYS A 278 -18.47 -11.12 -35.81
N ILE A 279 -17.82 -12.19 -36.25
CA ILE A 279 -17.80 -12.63 -37.64
C ILE A 279 -19.26 -12.79 -38.04
N GLY A 280 -19.80 -11.84 -38.80
CA GLY A 280 -21.00 -12.10 -39.57
C GLY A 280 -20.70 -13.34 -40.40
N GLU A 281 -21.59 -14.33 -40.39
CA GLU A 281 -21.40 -15.71 -40.89
C GLU A 281 -20.91 -15.85 -42.36
N ASN A 282 -20.64 -14.74 -43.06
CA ASN A 282 -20.48 -14.66 -44.51
C ASN A 282 -19.19 -14.02 -45.04
N SER A 283 -18.12 -13.80 -44.24
CA SER A 283 -16.87 -13.20 -44.76
C SER A 283 -15.59 -13.98 -44.41
N PRO A 284 -15.24 -15.04 -45.17
CA PRO A 284 -14.05 -15.86 -44.91
C PRO A 284 -12.70 -15.14 -45.14
N THR A 285 -12.68 -13.88 -45.61
CA THR A 285 -11.47 -13.14 -46.00
C THR A 285 -11.21 -11.84 -45.23
N GLY A 286 -12.04 -11.51 -44.23
CA GLY A 286 -11.84 -10.31 -43.40
C GLY A 286 -10.74 -10.52 -42.34
N GLN A 287 -9.92 -9.50 -42.07
CA GLN A 287 -8.92 -9.51 -41.00
C GLN A 287 -9.24 -8.42 -39.98
N VAL A 288 -9.24 -8.77 -38.69
CA VAL A 288 -9.26 -7.78 -37.61
C VAL A 288 -7.96 -7.85 -36.84
N ASN A 289 -7.35 -6.69 -36.63
CA ASN A 289 -6.16 -6.51 -35.84
C ASN A 289 -6.46 -5.51 -34.72
N THR A 290 -6.88 -6.02 -33.57
CA THR A 290 -7.05 -5.23 -32.35
C THR A 290 -5.79 -5.35 -31.52
N ILE A 291 -5.14 -4.22 -31.25
CA ILE A 291 -3.90 -4.09 -30.50
C ILE A 291 -4.17 -3.22 -29.27
N ILE A 292 -3.94 -3.78 -28.09
CA ILE A 292 -4.19 -3.13 -26.80
C ILE A 292 -2.88 -2.97 -26.03
N SER A 293 -2.57 -1.72 -25.66
CA SER A 293 -1.39 -1.32 -24.89
C SER A 293 -1.75 -0.51 -23.64
N GLY A 294 -3.03 -0.39 -23.31
CA GLY A 294 -3.49 0.22 -22.07
C GLY A 294 -5.02 0.20 -21.96
N GLY A 295 -5.52 0.67 -20.81
CA GLY A 295 -6.95 0.74 -20.52
C GLY A 295 -7.41 -0.20 -19.40
N GLN A 296 -8.68 -0.07 -19.05
CA GLN A 296 -9.37 -0.85 -18.02
C GLN A 296 -10.61 -1.51 -18.60
N PHE A 297 -10.83 -2.79 -18.31
CA PHE A 297 -11.84 -3.63 -18.96
C PHE A 297 -12.54 -4.53 -17.94
N ASP A 298 -13.83 -4.79 -18.15
CA ASP A 298 -14.55 -5.83 -17.39
C ASP A 298 -14.22 -7.25 -17.88
N ASN A 299 -13.75 -7.39 -19.12
CA ASN A 299 -13.40 -8.66 -19.74
C ASN A 299 -11.88 -8.90 -19.77
N ASP A 300 -11.49 -10.18 -19.85
CA ASP A 300 -10.12 -10.56 -20.16
C ASP A 300 -9.80 -10.23 -21.63
N VAL A 301 -8.75 -9.44 -21.84
CA VAL A 301 -8.29 -8.98 -23.16
C VAL A 301 -6.90 -9.50 -23.55
N ASN A 302 -6.41 -10.55 -22.88
CA ASN A 302 -5.06 -11.09 -23.10
C ASN A 302 -4.75 -11.45 -24.57
N THR A 303 -5.77 -11.83 -25.36
CA THR A 303 -5.61 -12.19 -26.78
C THR A 303 -5.33 -11.01 -27.71
N PHE A 304 -5.51 -9.78 -27.24
CA PHE A 304 -5.37 -8.56 -28.04
C PHE A 304 -4.16 -7.71 -27.66
N LEU A 305 -3.32 -8.17 -26.72
CA LEU A 305 -2.25 -7.34 -26.17
C LEU A 305 -1.14 -7.11 -27.19
N GLU A 306 -0.63 -5.88 -27.21
CA GLU A 306 0.63 -5.55 -27.86
C GLU A 306 1.78 -6.31 -27.18
N GLN A 307 2.78 -6.72 -27.96
CA GLN A 307 3.97 -7.37 -27.42
C GLN A 307 4.65 -6.49 -26.35
N GLY A 308 4.91 -7.08 -25.18
CA GLY A 308 5.52 -6.37 -24.04
C GLY A 308 4.51 -5.69 -23.11
N TYR A 309 3.21 -5.99 -23.26
CA TYR A 309 2.16 -5.62 -22.31
C TYR A 309 1.55 -6.86 -21.64
N SER A 310 1.08 -6.67 -20.41
CA SER A 310 0.39 -7.69 -19.61
C SER A 310 -0.97 -7.17 -19.15
N CYS A 311 -1.92 -8.09 -19.01
CA CYS A 311 -3.24 -7.81 -18.44
C CYS A 311 -3.33 -8.43 -17.05
N VAL A 312 -3.58 -7.60 -16.03
CA VAL A 312 -3.67 -8.02 -14.64
C VAL A 312 -5.05 -7.70 -14.09
N LYS A 313 -5.70 -8.68 -13.45
CA LYS A 313 -7.00 -8.48 -12.80
C LYS A 313 -6.81 -7.89 -11.39
N VAL A 314 -7.28 -6.66 -11.18
CA VAL A 314 -7.20 -5.93 -9.91
C VAL A 314 -8.61 -5.48 -9.51
N ASN A 315 -9.08 -5.89 -8.33
CA ASN A 315 -10.43 -5.55 -7.83
C ASN A 315 -11.55 -5.84 -8.83
N ASN A 316 -11.50 -7.01 -9.47
CA ASN A 316 -12.42 -7.47 -10.50
C ASN A 316 -12.40 -6.71 -11.84
N VAL A 317 -11.45 -5.78 -12.04
CA VAL A 317 -11.22 -5.07 -13.31
C VAL A 317 -9.91 -5.54 -13.93
N TYR A 318 -9.92 -5.83 -15.23
CA TYR A 318 -8.73 -6.17 -16.01
C TYR A 318 -8.02 -4.88 -16.43
N LYS A 319 -6.75 -4.74 -16.07
CA LYS A 319 -5.93 -3.56 -16.35
C LYS A 319 -4.76 -3.94 -17.22
N VAL A 320 -4.56 -3.20 -18.30
CA VAL A 320 -3.43 -3.40 -19.22
C VAL A 320 -2.33 -2.40 -18.92
N ALA A 321 -1.11 -2.91 -18.77
CA ALA A 321 0.07 -2.09 -18.56
C ALA A 321 1.30 -2.74 -19.20
N LYS A 322 2.38 -1.97 -19.32
CA LYS A 322 3.65 -2.47 -19.86
C LYS A 322 4.21 -3.54 -18.92
N SER A 323 4.61 -4.68 -19.47
CA SER A 323 5.22 -5.77 -18.70
C SER A 323 6.57 -5.36 -18.13
N ALA A 324 6.96 -6.00 -17.03
CA ALA A 324 8.27 -5.81 -16.46
C ALA A 324 9.36 -6.22 -17.45
N THR A 325 10.42 -5.42 -17.53
CA THR A 325 11.63 -5.66 -18.35
C THR A 325 12.88 -5.80 -17.47
N GLY A 326 12.74 -5.71 -16.16
CA GLY A 326 13.86 -5.86 -15.23
C GLY A 326 13.45 -5.64 -13.77
N ILE A 327 14.29 -6.15 -12.87
CA ILE A 327 14.16 -5.99 -11.42
C ILE A 327 15.54 -5.77 -10.81
N THR A 328 15.64 -4.85 -9.86
CA THR A 328 16.84 -4.63 -9.04
C THR A 328 16.47 -4.64 -7.56
N LEU A 329 17.46 -4.92 -6.72
CA LEU A 329 17.33 -4.91 -5.27
C LEU A 329 18.16 -3.78 -4.68
N SER A 330 17.72 -3.24 -3.55
CA SER A 330 18.49 -2.22 -2.82
C SER A 330 19.84 -2.74 -2.30
N GLU A 331 19.97 -4.05 -2.09
CA GLU A 331 21.18 -4.70 -1.59
C GLU A 331 21.45 -6.01 -2.32
N ALA A 332 22.69 -6.22 -2.78
CA ALA A 332 23.12 -7.50 -3.36
C ALA A 332 23.63 -8.49 -2.29
N LYS A 333 24.03 -7.98 -1.12
CA LYS A 333 24.48 -8.78 0.02
C LYS A 333 24.19 -8.03 1.32
N LYS A 334 23.87 -8.76 2.38
CA LYS A 334 23.73 -8.20 3.72
C LYS A 334 24.18 -9.19 4.78
N THR A 335 24.81 -8.68 5.84
CA THR A 335 25.05 -9.43 7.07
C THR A 335 24.02 -9.01 8.11
N LEU A 336 23.39 -9.99 8.75
CA LEU A 336 22.32 -9.80 9.73
C LEU A 336 22.65 -10.60 11.00
N LEU A 337 22.29 -10.09 12.17
CA LEU A 337 22.31 -10.89 13.40
C LEU A 337 21.04 -11.72 13.54
N VAL A 338 21.10 -12.88 14.17
CA VAL A 338 19.90 -13.65 14.52
C VAL A 338 18.86 -12.76 15.22
N GLY A 339 17.60 -12.86 14.80
CA GLY A 339 16.49 -12.07 15.33
C GLY A 339 16.27 -10.71 14.66
N SER A 340 17.23 -10.24 13.86
CA SER A 340 17.11 -8.97 13.10
C SER A 340 16.16 -9.08 11.90
N GLU A 341 15.59 -7.94 11.53
CA GLU A 341 14.80 -7.79 10.31
C GLU A 341 15.41 -6.77 9.34
N LEU A 342 15.18 -6.96 8.04
CA LEU A 342 15.59 -6.05 6.99
C LEU A 342 14.50 -5.94 5.92
N ALA A 343 14.02 -4.73 5.67
CA ALA A 343 13.20 -4.46 4.49
C ALA A 343 14.07 -4.36 3.23
N LEU A 344 14.06 -5.42 2.41
CA LEU A 344 14.77 -5.44 1.13
C LEU A 344 13.87 -4.89 0.03
N LYS A 345 14.23 -3.74 -0.53
CA LYS A 345 13.40 -3.07 -1.55
C LYS A 345 13.70 -3.63 -2.94
N ALA A 346 12.66 -4.10 -3.63
CA ALA A 346 12.70 -4.39 -5.06
C ALA A 346 12.23 -3.19 -5.88
N THR A 347 12.94 -2.88 -6.97
CA THR A 347 12.55 -1.86 -7.95
C THR A 347 12.35 -2.54 -9.29
N VAL A 348 11.14 -2.43 -9.86
CA VAL A 348 10.77 -3.04 -11.14
C VAL A 348 10.72 -1.98 -12.23
N THR A 349 11.22 -2.31 -13.42
CA THR A 349 11.22 -1.45 -14.60
C THR A 349 10.27 -2.02 -15.66
N PRO A 350 9.41 -1.21 -16.31
CA PRO A 350 9.12 0.19 -15.96
C PRO A 350 8.32 0.30 -14.65
N SER A 351 8.34 1.46 -14.01
CA SER A 351 7.59 1.71 -12.77
C SER A 351 6.07 1.66 -12.95
N THR A 352 5.58 1.73 -14.19
CA THR A 352 4.16 1.64 -14.55
C THR A 352 3.66 0.21 -14.72
N THR A 353 4.52 -0.79 -14.58
CA THR A 353 4.10 -2.19 -14.67
C THR A 353 3.16 -2.56 -13.52
N LEU A 354 2.25 -3.49 -13.79
CA LEU A 354 1.36 -4.08 -12.79
C LEU A 354 1.81 -5.49 -12.37
N ASP A 355 2.93 -5.97 -12.93
CA ASP A 355 3.48 -7.28 -12.62
C ASP A 355 3.93 -7.34 -11.14
N GLN A 356 3.52 -8.40 -10.45
CA GLN A 356 3.77 -8.55 -9.02
C GLN A 356 5.13 -9.20 -8.74
N VAL A 357 5.82 -8.70 -7.72
CA VAL A 357 7.07 -9.30 -7.22
C VAL A 357 6.72 -10.47 -6.31
N THR A 358 7.39 -11.60 -6.53
CA THR A 358 7.35 -12.78 -5.67
C THR A 358 8.69 -12.96 -4.98
N TRP A 359 8.67 -13.32 -3.71
CA TRP A 359 9.86 -13.47 -2.87
C TRP A 359 10.05 -14.92 -2.46
N SER A 360 11.31 -15.36 -2.39
CA SER A 360 11.67 -16.68 -1.86
C SER A 360 13.01 -16.65 -1.15
N SER A 361 13.23 -17.64 -0.28
CA SER A 361 14.51 -17.90 0.38
C SER A 361 15.02 -19.28 0.00
N SER A 362 16.32 -19.40 -0.25
CA SER A 362 16.97 -20.69 -0.48
C SER A 362 16.97 -21.58 0.76
N ASP A 363 16.92 -21.01 1.96
CA ASP A 363 16.82 -21.74 3.22
C ASP A 363 16.07 -20.91 4.28
N SER A 364 14.79 -21.23 4.46
CA SER A 364 13.91 -20.59 5.45
C SER A 364 14.30 -20.87 6.91
N LYS A 365 15.15 -21.88 7.17
CA LYS A 365 15.68 -22.14 8.52
C LYS A 365 16.79 -21.17 8.90
N ILE A 366 17.40 -20.51 7.91
CA ILE A 366 18.47 -19.51 8.10
C ILE A 366 17.88 -18.11 8.01
N ALA A 367 17.13 -17.81 6.95
CA ALA A 367 16.44 -16.52 6.80
C ALA A 367 15.11 -16.69 6.06
N THR A 368 14.05 -16.09 6.57
CA THR A 368 12.74 -16.03 5.89
C THR A 368 12.56 -14.71 5.18
N VAL A 369 11.70 -14.65 4.16
CA VAL A 369 11.26 -13.41 3.52
C VAL A 369 9.74 -13.44 3.34
N ASN A 370 9.06 -12.35 3.67
CA ASN A 370 7.62 -12.24 3.47
C ASN A 370 7.25 -11.62 2.11
N ALA A 371 5.95 -11.53 1.80
CA ALA A 371 5.47 -10.99 0.52
C ALA A 371 5.84 -9.51 0.28
N ASN A 372 6.16 -8.77 1.34
CA ASN A 372 6.57 -7.36 1.27
C ASN A 372 8.10 -7.18 1.17
N GLY A 373 8.87 -8.27 1.05
CA GLY A 373 10.33 -8.21 1.00
C GLY A 373 11.02 -7.99 2.35
N VAL A 374 10.31 -8.19 3.47
CA VAL A 374 10.94 -8.14 4.79
C VAL A 374 11.60 -9.49 5.09
N ILE A 375 12.91 -9.44 5.30
CA ILE A 375 13.74 -10.58 5.66
C ILE A 375 13.83 -10.67 7.18
N THR A 376 13.64 -11.86 7.75
CA THR A 376 13.88 -12.14 9.18
C THR A 376 15.02 -13.14 9.30
N ALA A 377 16.06 -12.79 10.05
CA ALA A 377 17.20 -13.66 10.31
C ALA A 377 16.87 -14.68 11.40
N VAL A 378 16.86 -15.97 11.07
CA VAL A 378 16.39 -17.05 11.95
C VAL A 378 17.54 -17.75 12.66
N LYS A 379 18.59 -18.12 11.92
CA LYS A 379 19.71 -18.89 12.44
C LYS A 379 20.99 -18.55 11.69
N GLU A 380 22.13 -18.65 12.37
CA GLU A 380 23.45 -18.56 11.75
C GLU A 380 23.56 -19.42 10.50
N GLY A 381 24.10 -18.81 9.43
CA GLY A 381 24.26 -19.46 8.14
C GLY A 381 24.24 -18.47 6.98
N THR A 382 24.02 -18.97 5.78
CA THR A 382 23.84 -18.13 4.58
C THR A 382 22.61 -18.60 3.81
N ALA A 383 21.77 -17.65 3.43
CA ALA A 383 20.63 -17.87 2.54
C ALA A 383 20.64 -16.86 1.39
N ILE A 384 20.10 -17.25 0.24
CA ILE A 384 19.88 -16.36 -0.90
C ILE A 384 18.40 -16.00 -0.90
N ILE A 385 18.13 -14.69 -0.81
CA ILE A 385 16.79 -14.14 -0.97
C ILE A 385 16.62 -13.73 -2.43
N THR A 386 15.59 -14.25 -3.09
CA THR A 386 15.29 -13.99 -4.49
C THR A 386 13.99 -13.22 -4.63
N ALA A 387 14.04 -12.09 -5.35
CA ALA A 387 12.86 -11.41 -5.85
C ALA A 387 12.69 -11.74 -7.33
N LYS A 388 11.47 -12.13 -7.73
CA LYS A 388 11.14 -12.50 -9.11
C LYS A 388 9.91 -11.74 -9.61
N VAL A 389 9.97 -11.24 -10.83
CA VAL A 389 8.85 -10.59 -11.53
C VAL A 389 8.86 -11.05 -13.00
N GLY A 390 7.78 -11.67 -13.45
CA GLY A 390 7.74 -12.32 -14.77
C GLY A 390 8.90 -13.31 -14.95
N SER A 391 9.72 -13.10 -15.98
CA SER A 391 10.93 -13.89 -16.27
C SER A 391 12.21 -13.34 -15.60
N PHE A 392 12.15 -12.19 -14.93
CA PHE A 392 13.31 -11.52 -14.33
C PHE A 392 13.45 -11.88 -12.86
N SER A 393 14.70 -11.97 -12.40
CA SER A 393 15.03 -12.23 -10.99
C SER A 393 16.24 -11.43 -10.53
N ALA A 394 16.23 -11.02 -9.27
CA ALA A 394 17.37 -10.44 -8.58
C ALA A 394 17.57 -11.14 -7.23
N ASN A 395 18.84 -11.26 -6.81
CA ASN A 395 19.23 -12.02 -5.62
C ASN A 395 19.97 -11.14 -4.61
N CYS A 396 19.73 -11.39 -3.33
CA CYS A 396 20.49 -10.84 -2.21
C CYS A 396 21.09 -12.00 -1.39
N LYS A 397 22.41 -12.00 -1.21
CA LYS A 397 23.08 -12.96 -0.32
C LYS A 397 22.98 -12.47 1.12
N VAL A 398 22.20 -13.16 1.94
CA VAL A 398 22.06 -12.88 3.37
C VAL A 398 22.98 -13.80 4.16
N THR A 399 23.89 -13.23 4.93
CA THR A 399 24.73 -13.96 5.90
C THR A 399 24.21 -13.67 7.29
N VAL A 400 23.71 -14.69 7.98
CA VAL A 400 23.24 -14.56 9.36
C VAL A 400 24.36 -14.95 10.30
N GLN A 401 24.64 -14.09 11.28
CA GLN A 401 25.63 -14.32 12.33
C GLN A 401 24.92 -14.53 13.67
N ALA A 402 25.40 -15.50 14.44
CA ALA A 402 24.96 -15.70 15.82
C ALA A 402 25.74 -14.79 16.78
N ILE A 403 25.11 -14.51 17.93
CA ILE A 403 25.80 -14.01 19.11
C ILE A 403 26.65 -15.15 19.67
N LYS A 404 27.95 -14.88 19.86
CA LYS A 404 28.89 -15.86 20.41
C LYS A 404 28.97 -15.73 21.92
N ALA A 405 29.24 -16.84 22.61
CA ALA A 405 29.44 -16.84 24.05
C ALA A 405 30.86 -17.33 24.37
N ASP A 406 31.66 -16.50 25.03
CA ASP A 406 32.95 -16.83 25.62
C ASP A 406 32.76 -16.98 27.13
N ILE A 407 32.36 -18.19 27.54
CA ILE A 407 31.95 -18.48 28.90
C ILE A 407 33.00 -19.40 29.56
N PRO A 408 33.65 -18.98 30.65
CA PRO A 408 34.63 -19.80 31.35
C PRO A 408 33.92 -21.01 31.97
N ASN A 409 34.28 -22.20 31.48
CA ASN A 409 33.91 -23.45 32.10
C ASN A 409 34.84 -23.76 33.28
N VAL A 410 34.30 -24.40 34.32
CA VAL A 410 35.11 -24.90 35.43
C VAL A 410 35.61 -26.30 35.07
N ASP A 411 36.93 -26.47 34.95
CA ASP A 411 37.55 -27.78 34.73
C ASP A 411 37.51 -28.60 36.03
N LEU A 412 36.63 -29.59 36.06
CA LEU A 412 36.38 -30.45 37.23
C LEU A 412 37.36 -31.63 37.35
N SER A 413 38.31 -31.78 36.42
CA SER A 413 39.20 -32.96 36.36
C SER A 413 40.34 -32.95 37.37
N LYS A 414 40.52 -31.87 38.15
CA LYS A 414 41.64 -31.70 39.11
C LYS A 414 41.19 -31.07 40.43
N PRO A 415 41.74 -31.49 41.59
CA PRO A 415 41.48 -30.80 42.85
C PRO A 415 42.07 -29.37 42.80
N ASP A 416 41.22 -28.37 43.01
CA ASP A 416 41.63 -26.98 43.03
C ASP A 416 42.16 -26.56 44.42
N THR A 417 43.22 -25.76 44.43
CA THR A 417 43.80 -25.16 45.65
C THR A 417 43.19 -23.79 45.98
N THR A 418 42.38 -23.22 45.09
CA THR A 418 41.71 -21.92 45.22
C THR A 418 40.24 -22.04 44.81
N VAL A 419 39.41 -21.10 45.24
CA VAL A 419 38.03 -21.00 44.72
C VAL A 419 38.08 -20.59 43.24
N LYS A 420 37.44 -21.34 42.36
CA LYS A 420 37.16 -20.93 40.97
C LYS A 420 35.67 -20.82 40.75
N VAL A 421 35.27 -19.98 39.79
CA VAL A 421 33.86 -19.70 39.48
C VAL A 421 33.67 -19.67 37.98
N GLY A 422 32.66 -20.37 37.48
CA GLY A 422 32.31 -20.41 36.07
C GLY A 422 30.89 -20.90 35.83
N ILE A 423 30.52 -21.06 34.57
CA ILE A 423 29.18 -21.51 34.16
C ILE A 423 29.37 -22.79 33.35
N SER A 424 28.87 -23.90 33.89
CA SER A 424 29.09 -25.23 33.33
C SER A 424 27.86 -25.85 32.66
N ASP A 425 26.67 -25.26 32.82
CA ASP A 425 25.43 -25.81 32.28
C ASP A 425 24.94 -25.11 30.99
N ASN A 426 24.40 -25.90 30.06
CA ASN A 426 23.94 -25.42 28.75
C ASN A 426 22.70 -24.50 28.84
N ASN A 427 21.87 -24.65 29.87
CA ASN A 427 20.66 -23.83 30.02
C ASN A 427 21.04 -22.39 30.37
N SER A 428 22.05 -22.19 31.21
CA SER A 428 22.60 -20.88 31.53
C SER A 428 23.25 -20.23 30.31
N GLN A 429 24.05 -20.97 29.55
CA GLN A 429 24.64 -20.45 28.30
C GLN A 429 23.56 -19.99 27.31
N THR A 430 22.51 -20.80 27.14
CA THR A 430 21.36 -20.48 26.28
C THR A 430 20.60 -19.24 26.79
N THR A 431 20.41 -19.12 28.09
CA THR A 431 19.72 -17.98 28.72
C THR A 431 20.46 -16.67 28.48
N ILE A 432 21.80 -16.70 28.57
CA ILE A 432 22.64 -15.54 28.27
C ILE A 432 22.46 -15.13 26.81
N ILE A 433 22.65 -16.06 25.87
CA ILE A 433 22.53 -15.79 24.43
C ILE A 433 21.14 -15.23 24.09
N ASN A 434 20.08 -15.83 24.65
CA ASN A 434 18.72 -15.36 24.44
C ASN A 434 18.49 -13.95 24.97
N THR A 435 19.04 -13.62 26.15
CA THR A 435 18.94 -12.26 26.69
C THR A 435 19.60 -11.25 25.75
N VAL A 436 20.79 -11.56 25.21
CA VAL A 436 21.47 -10.65 24.27
C VAL A 436 20.74 -10.58 22.93
N ASN A 437 20.14 -11.67 22.46
CA ASN A 437 19.28 -11.65 21.26
C ASN A 437 18.07 -10.74 21.47
N ASP A 438 17.42 -10.80 22.64
CA ASP A 438 16.29 -9.93 22.98
C ASP A 438 16.72 -8.45 23.00
N ILE A 439 17.87 -8.15 23.61
CA ILE A 439 18.47 -6.80 23.60
C ILE A 439 18.71 -6.29 22.18
N VAL A 440 19.36 -7.11 21.34
CA VAL A 440 19.65 -6.77 19.94
C VAL A 440 18.35 -6.51 19.17
N LYS A 441 17.32 -7.34 19.41
CA LYS A 441 16.01 -7.18 18.80
C LYS A 441 15.34 -5.88 19.23
N ASP A 442 15.36 -5.56 20.52
CA ASP A 442 14.80 -4.31 21.04
C ASP A 442 15.51 -3.10 20.40
N ILE A 443 16.84 -3.08 20.37
CA ILE A 443 17.65 -2.02 19.75
C ILE A 443 17.28 -1.83 18.28
N LEU A 444 17.22 -2.92 17.51
CA LEU A 444 16.94 -2.87 16.07
C LEU A 444 15.49 -2.44 15.76
N ASN A 445 14.57 -2.68 16.69
CA ASN A 445 13.19 -2.20 16.61
C ASN A 445 13.03 -0.76 17.11
N GLY A 446 14.13 -0.09 17.49
CA GLY A 446 14.11 1.25 18.07
C GLY A 446 13.49 1.30 19.47
N GLN A 447 13.42 0.16 20.16
CA GLN A 447 12.92 0.06 21.52
C GLN A 447 14.05 0.37 22.51
N GLN A 448 13.70 1.10 23.58
CA GLN A 448 14.64 1.38 24.65
C GLN A 448 14.87 0.11 25.48
N VAL A 449 16.13 -0.32 25.59
CA VAL A 449 16.54 -1.39 26.50
C VAL A 449 16.46 -0.87 27.93
N ALA A 450 15.94 -1.69 28.85
CA ALA A 450 15.80 -1.29 30.25
C ALA A 450 17.16 -1.01 30.91
N GLU A 451 17.28 0.11 31.62
CA GLU A 451 18.56 0.59 32.21
C GLU A 451 19.15 -0.36 33.27
N ASN A 452 18.31 -1.18 33.89
CA ASN A 452 18.77 -2.22 34.82
C ASN A 452 19.42 -3.42 34.11
N ILE A 453 19.27 -3.55 32.79
CA ILE A 453 19.93 -4.59 31.98
C ILE A 453 21.29 -4.09 31.52
N LEU A 454 21.36 -2.89 30.93
CA LEU A 454 22.59 -2.25 30.46
C LEU A 454 22.39 -0.73 30.29
N SER A 455 23.48 0.02 30.25
CA SER A 455 23.44 1.49 30.11
C SER A 455 23.05 1.93 28.69
N HIS A 456 22.48 3.14 28.54
CA HIS A 456 22.24 3.73 27.22
C HIS A 456 23.50 3.82 26.36
N GLU A 457 24.66 4.11 26.96
CA GLU A 457 25.94 4.15 26.23
C GLU A 457 26.29 2.77 25.65
N THR A 458 26.07 1.71 26.43
CA THR A 458 26.26 0.33 25.97
C THR A 458 25.28 -0.03 24.87
N ALA A 459 24.00 0.35 25.00
CA ALA A 459 22.98 0.12 23.95
C ALA A 459 23.40 0.77 22.63
N TYR A 460 23.86 2.02 22.68
CA TYR A 460 24.33 2.77 21.52
C TYR A 460 25.58 2.13 20.87
N LYS A 461 26.55 1.70 21.67
CA LYS A 461 27.73 0.98 21.15
C LYS A 461 27.35 -0.35 20.49
N VAL A 462 26.39 -1.06 21.06
CA VAL A 462 25.82 -2.28 20.47
C VAL A 462 25.15 -1.96 19.12
N GLU A 463 24.28 -0.95 19.05
CA GLU A 463 23.65 -0.52 17.80
C GLU A 463 24.68 -0.22 16.71
N LYS A 464 25.71 0.58 17.04
CA LYS A 464 26.78 0.93 16.12
C LYS A 464 27.54 -0.31 15.64
N ALA A 465 27.90 -1.23 16.54
CA ALA A 465 28.58 -2.47 16.17
C ALA A 465 27.74 -3.32 15.20
N ILE A 466 26.42 -3.36 15.37
CA ILE A 466 25.51 -4.08 14.47
C ILE A 466 25.48 -3.43 13.08
N LEU A 467 25.38 -2.10 13.03
CA LEU A 467 25.41 -1.34 11.77
C LEU A 467 26.74 -1.53 11.01
N ASP A 468 27.84 -1.69 11.75
CA ASP A 468 29.18 -1.97 11.22
C ASP A 468 29.42 -3.46 10.90
N ASN A 469 28.36 -4.29 10.91
CA ASN A 469 28.38 -5.73 10.64
C ASN A 469 29.34 -6.52 11.54
N GLN A 470 29.52 -6.09 12.79
CA GLN A 470 30.31 -6.80 13.79
C GLN A 470 29.51 -7.93 14.44
N THR A 471 30.18 -9.03 14.79
CA THR A 471 29.58 -10.05 15.65
C THR A 471 29.69 -9.62 17.10
N ILE A 472 28.64 -9.83 17.89
CA ILE A 472 28.67 -9.60 19.33
C ILE A 472 29.04 -10.90 20.04
N THR A 473 30.03 -10.82 20.91
CA THR A 473 30.42 -11.88 21.84
C THR A 473 30.06 -11.47 23.25
N VAL A 474 29.30 -12.30 23.96
CA VAL A 474 29.11 -12.16 25.40
C VAL A 474 30.23 -12.91 26.12
N LYS A 475 30.96 -12.20 26.96
CA LYS A 475 32.07 -12.75 27.76
C LYS A 475 31.71 -12.69 29.23
N ALA A 476 31.56 -13.86 29.85
CA ALA A 476 31.41 -13.94 31.30
C ALA A 476 32.80 -13.93 31.95
N LYS A 477 32.98 -13.12 32.98
CA LYS A 477 34.22 -13.02 33.76
C LYS A 477 33.93 -13.27 35.23
N SER A 478 34.86 -13.93 35.90
CA SER A 478 34.90 -14.07 37.35
C SER A 478 36.25 -13.61 37.85
N GLN A 479 36.26 -12.77 38.88
CA GLN A 479 37.48 -12.27 39.49
C GLN A 479 37.42 -12.42 41.01
N ILE A 480 38.50 -12.94 41.58
CA ILE A 480 38.68 -13.03 43.03
C ILE A 480 39.07 -11.65 43.57
N LEU A 481 38.32 -11.16 44.56
CA LEU A 481 38.55 -9.86 45.19
C LEU A 481 39.15 -10.01 46.58
N GLN A 482 40.05 -9.10 46.93
CA GLN A 482 40.46 -8.87 48.31
C GLN A 482 39.43 -7.95 49.00
N GLU A 483 39.22 -8.09 50.31
CA GLU A 483 38.27 -7.26 51.06
C GLU A 483 38.55 -5.76 50.89
N SER A 484 39.82 -5.37 50.79
CA SER A 484 40.25 -3.99 50.58
C SER A 484 39.85 -3.38 49.23
N ALA A 485 39.44 -4.20 48.26
CA ALA A 485 38.97 -3.75 46.96
C ALA A 485 37.48 -3.35 46.98
N ILE A 486 36.76 -3.65 48.06
CA ILE A 486 35.34 -3.37 48.22
C ILE A 486 35.18 -2.11 49.07
N LYS A 487 34.25 -1.22 48.69
CA LYS A 487 34.01 0.01 49.47
C LYS A 487 33.51 -0.34 50.87
N GLN A 488 33.93 0.43 51.87
CA GLN A 488 33.57 0.17 53.26
C GLN A 488 32.06 0.17 53.52
N GLU A 489 31.31 1.05 52.86
CA GLU A 489 29.85 1.12 52.95
C GLU A 489 29.15 -0.14 52.38
N GLU A 490 29.72 -0.73 51.33
CA GLU A 490 29.24 -1.94 50.67
C GLU A 490 29.54 -3.19 51.50
N LEU A 491 30.75 -3.24 52.04
CA LEU A 491 31.19 -4.26 52.97
C LEU A 491 30.30 -4.30 54.23
N GLN A 492 29.89 -3.13 54.73
CA GLN A 492 28.99 -3.05 55.88
C GLN A 492 27.63 -3.67 55.59
N LYS A 493 27.07 -3.44 54.38
CA LYS A 493 25.79 -4.04 53.96
C LYS A 493 25.86 -5.57 53.89
N ILE A 494 26.98 -6.12 53.41
CA ILE A 494 27.22 -7.57 53.44
C ILE A 494 27.24 -8.08 54.89
N LYS A 495 27.99 -7.39 55.77
CA LYS A 495 28.11 -7.75 57.20
C LYS A 495 26.76 -7.66 57.92
N ASP A 496 25.88 -6.73 57.57
CA ASP A 496 24.57 -6.59 58.20
C ASP A 496 23.63 -7.76 57.88
N VAL A 497 23.69 -8.33 56.67
CA VAL A 497 22.96 -9.56 56.32
C VAL A 497 23.44 -10.76 57.16
N LEU A 498 24.74 -10.79 57.50
CA LEU A 498 25.33 -11.85 58.31
C LEU A 498 24.96 -11.76 59.81
N LYS A 499 24.54 -10.59 60.31
CA LYS A 499 24.16 -10.37 61.72
C LYS A 499 22.74 -10.82 62.06
N VAL A 500 21.93 -11.23 61.07
CA VAL A 500 20.54 -11.67 61.29
C VAL A 500 20.54 -13.10 61.85
N SER A 501 20.76 -13.23 63.16
CA SER A 501 20.65 -14.50 63.89
C SER A 501 19.19 -14.78 64.26
N ASN A 502 18.61 -15.88 63.75
CA ASN A 502 17.39 -16.41 64.33
C ASN A 502 17.72 -16.90 65.75
N GLY A 503 17.03 -16.33 66.74
CA GLY A 503 17.23 -16.64 68.15
C GLY A 503 16.99 -18.12 68.44
N THR A 504 18.07 -18.88 68.57
CA THR A 504 18.32 -20.02 69.49
C THR A 504 19.63 -20.77 69.17
N THR A 505 20.31 -20.49 68.04
CA THR A 505 21.60 -21.12 67.67
C THR A 505 22.69 -20.09 67.39
N GLN A 506 23.85 -20.23 68.04
CA GLN A 506 25.03 -19.38 67.82
C GLN A 506 25.78 -19.85 66.57
N THR A 507 25.32 -19.46 65.39
CA THR A 507 26.08 -19.63 64.14
C THR A 507 27.07 -18.46 63.99
N SER A 508 28.33 -18.76 63.69
CA SER A 508 29.37 -17.75 63.40
C SER A 508 29.70 -17.80 61.90
N PRO A 509 29.06 -16.96 61.07
CA PRO A 509 29.28 -16.98 59.63
C PRO A 509 30.70 -16.53 59.28
N LYS A 510 31.39 -17.30 58.43
CA LYS A 510 32.76 -17.03 57.98
C LYS A 510 32.78 -16.78 56.47
N ILE A 511 33.28 -15.62 56.08
CA ILE A 511 33.47 -15.27 54.66
C ILE A 511 34.70 -16.03 54.14
N VAL A 512 34.49 -16.79 53.07
CA VAL A 512 35.54 -17.54 52.37
C VAL A 512 36.26 -16.64 51.38
N GLN A 513 35.49 -15.99 50.51
CA GLN A 513 36.03 -15.29 49.35
C GLN A 513 35.03 -14.28 48.81
N TYR A 514 35.52 -13.08 48.47
CA TYR A 514 34.78 -12.14 47.65
C TYR A 514 35.05 -12.39 46.17
N ILE A 515 34.02 -12.30 45.34
CA ILE A 515 34.03 -12.62 43.91
C ILE A 515 33.31 -11.48 43.17
N ASP A 516 33.93 -10.92 42.14
CA ASP A 516 33.27 -10.09 41.15
C ASP A 516 32.83 -10.96 39.97
N LEU A 517 31.56 -10.86 39.59
CA LEU A 517 31.02 -11.51 38.41
C LEU A 517 30.55 -10.43 37.43
N SER A 518 31.07 -10.47 36.21
CA SER A 518 30.73 -9.53 35.14
C SER A 518 30.35 -10.26 33.85
N MET A 519 29.43 -9.66 33.09
CA MET A 519 29.11 -10.07 31.72
C MET A 519 29.35 -8.91 30.78
N MET A 520 30.32 -9.05 29.89
CA MET A 520 30.71 -8.01 28.95
C MET A 520 30.23 -8.34 27.54
N LEU A 521 29.87 -7.31 26.79
CA LEU A 521 29.61 -7.39 25.36
C LEU A 521 30.84 -6.90 24.60
N ILE A 522 31.33 -7.71 23.67
CA ILE A 522 32.58 -7.47 22.93
C ILE A 522 32.30 -7.65 21.43
N ALA A 523 32.71 -6.72 20.60
CA ALA A 523 32.67 -6.89 19.14
C ALA A 523 33.84 -7.77 18.64
N ASN A 524 33.76 -8.37 17.45
CA ASN A 524 34.84 -9.21 16.89
C ASN A 524 36.16 -8.48 16.62
N ASN A 525 36.16 -7.15 16.59
CA ASN A 525 37.36 -6.32 16.58
C ASN A 525 38.03 -6.19 17.97
N ASN A 526 37.52 -6.90 18.99
CA ASN A 526 37.91 -6.83 20.41
C ASN A 526 37.55 -5.52 21.11
N GLU A 527 36.68 -4.68 20.54
CA GLU A 527 36.14 -3.50 21.22
C GLU A 527 35.16 -3.91 22.32
N GLU A 528 35.34 -3.36 23.52
CA GLU A 528 34.41 -3.52 24.62
C GLU A 528 33.22 -2.57 24.47
N LEU A 529 32.04 -3.13 24.22
CA LEU A 529 30.81 -2.36 24.04
C LEU A 529 30.21 -1.94 25.39
N GLY A 530 30.49 -2.70 26.44
CA GLY A 530 30.05 -2.44 27.81
C GLY A 530 29.67 -3.73 28.54
N SER A 531 28.96 -3.59 29.66
CA SER A 531 28.55 -4.72 30.50
C SER A 531 27.04 -4.84 30.65
N LEU A 532 26.57 -6.07 30.81
CA LEU A 532 25.24 -6.37 31.32
C LEU A 532 25.27 -6.31 32.85
N TYR A 533 24.29 -5.63 33.43
CA TYR A 533 24.10 -5.58 34.88
C TYR A 533 23.17 -6.71 35.36
N GLN A 534 22.22 -7.10 34.51
CA GLN A 534 21.20 -8.11 34.82
C GLN A 534 20.77 -8.90 33.57
N LEU A 535 20.35 -10.15 33.75
CA LEU A 535 19.64 -10.95 32.74
C LEU A 535 18.13 -10.97 32.99
N ASN A 536 17.36 -11.31 31.94
CA ASN A 536 15.92 -11.48 32.06
C ASN A 536 15.51 -12.72 32.91
N LYS A 537 16.42 -13.67 33.08
CA LYS A 537 16.23 -14.92 33.82
C LYS A 537 17.52 -15.28 34.57
N PRO A 538 17.40 -15.90 35.75
CA PRO A 538 18.58 -16.31 36.51
C PRO A 538 19.31 -17.47 35.82
N ILE A 539 20.63 -17.46 35.98
CA ILE A 539 21.56 -18.49 35.51
C ILE A 539 22.25 -19.15 36.71
N THR A 540 22.89 -20.28 36.47
CA THR A 540 23.62 -21.03 37.51
C THR A 540 25.12 -20.81 37.35
N TYR A 541 25.75 -20.34 38.43
CA TYR A 541 27.21 -20.37 38.56
C TYR A 541 27.62 -21.58 39.38
N THR A 542 28.73 -22.18 39.00
CA THR A 542 29.37 -23.31 39.68
C THR A 542 30.69 -22.83 40.29
N LEU A 543 30.92 -23.17 41.57
CA LEU A 543 32.16 -22.91 42.29
C LEU A 543 32.86 -24.21 42.66
N THR A 544 34.17 -24.25 42.47
CA THR A 544 35.03 -25.26 43.12
C THR A 544 35.50 -24.74 44.47
N LEU A 545 35.51 -25.63 45.46
CA LEU A 545 36.04 -25.35 46.79
C LEU A 545 37.41 -26.02 46.98
N PRO A 546 38.36 -25.36 47.65
CA PRO A 546 39.59 -26.01 48.09
C PRO A 546 39.29 -27.12 49.10
N SER A 547 40.11 -28.18 49.10
CA SER A 547 39.85 -29.41 49.86
C SER A 547 39.62 -29.19 51.36
N ASN A 548 40.28 -28.20 51.97
CA ASN A 548 40.12 -27.84 53.38
C ASN A 548 38.73 -27.29 53.74
N LEU A 549 37.96 -26.80 52.76
CA LEU A 549 36.61 -26.30 52.96
C LEU A 549 35.54 -27.38 52.77
N LYS A 550 35.85 -28.52 52.17
CA LYS A 550 34.90 -29.63 51.92
C LYS A 550 34.56 -30.49 53.14
N ALA A 551 34.96 -30.08 54.35
CA ALA A 551 34.72 -30.83 55.59
C ALA A 551 33.23 -30.91 55.96
N GLU A 552 32.82 -32.02 56.57
CA GLU A 552 31.45 -32.26 57.05
C GLU A 552 30.99 -31.20 58.07
N GLY A 553 29.68 -30.92 58.12
CA GLY A 553 29.08 -30.00 59.08
C GLY A 553 29.10 -28.51 58.68
N LYS A 554 29.48 -28.18 57.44
CA LYS A 554 29.45 -26.81 56.91
C LYS A 554 28.28 -26.58 55.96
N THR A 555 27.55 -25.50 56.18
CA THR A 555 26.50 -25.03 55.25
C THR A 555 26.98 -23.79 54.53
N PHE A 556 27.04 -23.85 53.20
CA PHE A 556 27.46 -22.73 52.36
C PHE A 556 26.27 -21.91 51.86
N TYR A 557 26.51 -20.63 51.61
CA TYR A 557 25.61 -19.75 50.88
C TYR A 557 26.41 -18.58 50.28
N VAL A 558 25.79 -17.80 49.41
CA VAL A 558 26.42 -16.63 48.80
C VAL A 558 25.64 -15.37 49.19
N ILE A 559 26.32 -14.30 49.59
CA ILE A 559 25.72 -12.98 49.70
C ILE A 559 25.99 -12.22 48.40
N ARG A 560 24.94 -11.82 47.69
CA ARG A 560 25.03 -10.96 46.51
C ARG A 560 24.86 -9.51 46.93
N LEU A 561 25.80 -8.65 46.57
CA LEU A 561 25.64 -7.20 46.68
C LEU A 561 25.45 -6.62 45.27
N HIS A 562 24.32 -5.97 45.00
CA HIS A 562 24.04 -5.34 43.72
C HIS A 562 23.09 -4.15 43.92
N ASP A 563 23.32 -3.04 43.22
CA ASP A 563 22.60 -1.77 43.39
C ASP A 563 22.50 -1.32 44.86
N GLY A 564 23.56 -1.57 45.63
CA GLY A 564 23.61 -1.22 47.04
C GLY A 564 22.69 -2.04 47.95
N LYS A 565 22.14 -3.16 47.48
CA LYS A 565 21.36 -4.11 48.28
C LYS A 565 22.10 -5.45 48.40
N ALA A 566 22.15 -5.99 49.62
CA ALA A 566 22.73 -7.30 49.89
C ALA A 566 21.63 -8.36 50.09
N ASP A 567 21.67 -9.45 49.31
CA ASP A 567 20.72 -10.57 49.37
C ASP A 567 21.45 -11.89 49.67
N LYS A 568 20.88 -12.73 50.55
CA LYS A 568 21.37 -14.09 50.81
C LYS A 568 20.81 -15.06 49.76
N LEU A 569 21.68 -15.74 49.02
CA LEU A 569 21.37 -16.74 48.02
C LEU A 569 21.79 -18.13 48.51
N ALA A 570 20.87 -19.09 48.43
CA ALA A 570 21.17 -20.47 48.76
C ALA A 570 22.13 -21.09 47.74
N THR A 571 23.00 -21.99 48.20
CA THR A 571 23.81 -22.86 47.33
C THR A 571 23.29 -24.29 47.40
N THR A 572 23.59 -25.05 46.35
CA THR A 572 23.39 -26.51 46.31
C THR A 572 24.76 -27.17 46.26
N LEU A 573 25.01 -28.14 47.13
CA LEU A 573 26.19 -29.00 47.04
C LEU A 573 25.92 -30.11 46.03
N ASN A 574 26.71 -30.12 44.96
CA ASN A 574 26.59 -31.10 43.89
C ASN A 574 27.31 -32.40 44.25
N SER A 575 26.96 -33.49 43.59
CA SER A 575 27.56 -34.81 43.80
C SER A 575 29.06 -34.87 43.51
N ASP A 576 29.58 -33.95 42.70
CA ASP A 576 31.01 -33.81 42.40
C ASP A 576 31.77 -32.93 43.44
N GLY A 577 31.07 -32.47 44.48
CA GLY A 577 31.62 -31.62 45.53
C GLY A 577 31.83 -30.16 45.13
N THR A 578 31.23 -29.70 44.03
CA THR A 578 31.10 -28.28 43.70
C THR A 578 29.88 -27.65 44.37
N LEU A 579 29.86 -26.32 44.46
CA LEU A 579 28.68 -25.57 44.86
C LEU A 579 28.06 -24.89 43.66
N SER A 580 26.74 -24.92 43.55
CA SER A 580 26.01 -24.13 42.57
C SER A 580 25.11 -23.11 43.23
N PHE A 581 24.99 -21.91 42.65
CA PHE A 581 24.00 -20.92 43.06
C PHE A 581 23.40 -20.23 41.84
N SER A 582 22.16 -19.77 41.99
CA SER A 582 21.42 -19.11 40.93
C SER A 582 21.42 -17.60 41.11
N THR A 583 21.70 -16.85 40.03
CA THR A 583 21.64 -15.38 40.02
C THR A 583 21.34 -14.86 38.62
N ASP A 584 20.68 -13.72 38.56
CA ASP A 584 20.39 -12.95 37.35
C ASP A 584 21.19 -11.64 37.27
N ARG A 585 22.02 -11.32 38.28
CA ARG A 585 22.68 -10.01 38.40
C ARG A 585 24.20 -10.16 38.41
N PHE A 586 24.92 -9.15 37.94
CA PHE A 586 26.38 -9.18 37.81
C PHE A 586 26.98 -8.03 38.64
N SER A 587 27.74 -8.40 39.67
CA SER A 587 28.32 -7.49 40.66
C SER A 587 29.21 -8.28 41.63
N THR A 588 29.34 -7.79 42.87
CA THR A 588 30.11 -8.40 43.95
C THR A 588 29.33 -9.45 44.74
N TYR A 589 29.99 -10.55 45.04
CA TYR A 589 29.48 -11.69 45.80
C TYR A 589 30.44 -12.04 46.94
N ALA A 590 29.92 -12.55 48.05
CA ALA A 590 30.70 -13.14 49.13
C ALA A 590 30.26 -14.60 49.33
N LEU A 591 31.19 -15.55 49.15
CA LEU A 591 30.97 -16.94 49.53
C LEU A 591 31.14 -17.06 51.05
N VAL A 592 30.16 -17.65 51.72
CA VAL A 592 30.10 -17.74 53.18
C VAL A 592 29.79 -19.18 53.58
N TYR A 593 30.30 -19.61 54.74
CA TYR A 593 29.84 -20.82 55.40
C TYR A 593 29.54 -20.59 56.88
N GLU A 594 28.69 -21.46 57.41
CA GLU A 594 28.40 -21.60 58.83
C GLU A 594 28.74 -23.04 59.26
N GLU A 595 29.27 -23.18 60.48
CA GLU A 595 29.54 -24.47 61.11
C GLU A 595 28.35 -24.83 62.01
N ASN A 596 27.79 -26.03 61.84
CA ASN A 596 26.76 -26.54 62.74
C ASN A 596 27.44 -26.97 64.05
N VAL A 597 27.25 -26.21 65.12
CA VAL A 597 27.72 -26.60 66.46
C VAL A 597 26.62 -27.43 67.13
N GLU A 598 26.85 -28.73 67.32
CA GLU A 598 26.04 -29.55 68.23
C GLU A 598 26.31 -29.10 69.68
N ILE A 599 25.28 -28.59 70.36
CA ILE A 599 25.37 -28.23 71.78
C ILE A 599 25.27 -29.52 72.60
N ASN A 600 26.39 -30.04 73.08
CA ASN A 600 26.41 -31.03 74.16
C ASN A 600 26.24 -30.29 75.50
N SER A 601 25.04 -30.27 76.08
CA SER A 601 24.80 -29.73 77.42
C SER A 601 25.34 -30.69 78.50
N THR A 602 26.49 -30.37 79.08
CA THR A 602 27.09 -31.07 80.22
C THR A 602 26.54 -30.58 81.56
N ASP A 603 26.31 -31.52 82.48
CA ASP A 603 26.91 -31.56 83.82
C ASP A 603 26.87 -30.27 84.66
N ASN A 604 25.96 -30.21 85.65
CA ASN A 604 26.10 -29.53 86.97
C ASN A 604 24.77 -29.54 87.75
N LEU A 605 24.62 -30.47 88.71
CA LEU A 605 23.62 -30.37 89.78
C LEU A 605 24.28 -30.68 91.13
N GLU A 606 24.55 -29.62 91.90
CA GLU A 606 24.98 -29.70 93.30
C GLU A 606 23.76 -29.50 94.22
N LYS A 607 23.46 -30.54 95.03
CA LYS A 607 22.79 -30.59 96.36
C LYS A 607 21.49 -29.78 96.64
N ASN A 608 20.36 -30.51 96.59
CA ASN A 608 19.30 -30.80 97.62
C ASN A 608 18.65 -29.68 98.48
N PRO A 609 17.45 -29.90 99.12
CA PRO A 609 16.34 -30.83 98.84
C PRO A 609 14.93 -30.16 98.81
N THR A 610 13.92 -30.79 98.19
CA THR A 610 12.67 -31.23 98.86
C THR A 610 11.67 -31.87 97.87
N ASN A 611 11.22 -33.07 98.26
CA ASN A 611 9.99 -33.80 97.90
C ASN A 611 9.09 -33.24 96.79
N VAL A 612 8.77 -34.08 95.79
CA VAL A 612 7.50 -34.84 95.71
C VAL A 612 7.59 -35.90 94.59
N LYS A 613 6.85 -36.98 94.83
CA LYS A 613 6.83 -38.33 94.26
C LYS A 613 6.46 -38.47 92.77
N THR A 614 7.10 -39.48 92.16
CA THR A 614 6.59 -40.55 91.25
C THR A 614 5.80 -40.18 89.99
N SER A 615 6.33 -40.57 88.82
CA SER A 615 6.05 -41.88 88.17
C SER A 615 6.47 -41.80 86.69
N ASP A 616 7.46 -42.60 86.31
CA ASP A 616 7.40 -43.67 85.30
C ASP A 616 7.45 -43.16 83.85
N GLU A 617 8.59 -43.38 83.17
CA GLU A 617 8.75 -44.39 82.10
C GLU A 617 8.04 -43.92 80.80
N ASN A 618 8.62 -43.93 79.61
CA ASN A 618 9.81 -44.56 79.08
C ASN A 618 10.09 -43.92 77.70
N GLN A 619 11.37 -43.66 77.43
CA GLN A 619 12.08 -44.00 76.18
C GLN A 619 11.24 -44.21 74.90
N THR A 620 11.57 -43.51 73.82
CA THR A 620 12.51 -44.05 72.80
C THR A 620 12.52 -43.16 71.55
N ILE A 621 13.73 -42.68 71.25
CA ILE A 621 14.19 -42.04 70.02
C ILE A 621 14.26 -43.11 68.91
N LEU A 622 13.78 -42.86 67.68
CA LEU A 622 14.61 -42.96 66.46
C LEU A 622 13.86 -42.59 65.18
N TRP A 623 14.62 -41.90 64.34
CA TRP A 623 14.38 -41.46 62.98
C TRP A 623 14.18 -42.62 61.99
N ILE A 624 13.55 -42.34 60.85
CA ILE A 624 14.09 -42.60 59.51
C ILE A 624 13.26 -41.83 58.47
N SER A 625 13.98 -41.01 57.71
CA SER A 625 13.60 -40.37 56.46
C SER A 625 13.46 -41.41 55.34
N ILE A 626 12.60 -41.17 54.33
CA ILE A 626 12.87 -41.38 52.88
C ILE A 626 11.56 -41.15 52.11
N ALA A 627 11.60 -40.23 51.13
CA ALA A 627 11.25 -40.44 49.72
C ALA A 627 10.63 -39.18 49.09
N SER A 628 11.39 -38.59 48.19
CA SER A 628 10.91 -37.65 47.19
C SER A 628 10.48 -38.39 45.93
N LEU A 629 9.55 -37.77 45.18
CA LEU A 629 9.17 -37.93 43.77
C LEU A 629 8.03 -38.90 43.40
N ALA A 630 6.90 -38.32 42.99
CA ALA A 630 6.35 -38.50 41.63
C ALA A 630 5.36 -37.38 41.27
N LEU A 631 5.44 -36.94 40.01
CA LEU A 631 4.68 -35.88 39.34
C LEU A 631 3.29 -36.35 38.84
N VAL A 632 2.47 -35.34 38.48
CA VAL A 632 1.40 -35.32 37.46
C VAL A 632 -0.05 -35.62 37.92
N SER A 633 -0.94 -34.71 37.48
CA SER A 633 -2.39 -34.85 37.27
C SER A 633 -3.31 -34.19 38.30
N GLY A 634 -3.63 -32.91 38.08
CA GLY A 634 -4.79 -32.24 38.65
C GLY A 634 -5.84 -31.99 37.57
N ILE A 635 -6.51 -33.05 37.11
CA ILE A 635 -7.74 -32.97 36.31
C ILE A 635 -8.93 -33.24 37.23
N VAL A 636 -9.82 -32.24 37.27
CA VAL A 636 -11.28 -32.35 37.46
C VAL A 636 -11.78 -32.74 38.85
N LEU A 637 -12.50 -31.80 39.49
CA LEU A 637 -13.83 -32.00 40.08
C LEU A 637 -14.39 -30.68 40.64
N ILE A 638 -14.91 -29.81 39.77
CA ILE A 638 -16.15 -29.07 40.07
C ILE A 638 -16.97 -29.04 38.77
N LEU A 639 -17.77 -30.09 38.59
CA LEU A 639 -18.84 -30.13 37.62
C LEU A 639 -19.94 -29.14 38.04
N ASP A 640 -20.08 -28.12 37.22
CA ASP A 640 -21.30 -27.87 36.46
C ASP A 640 -22.64 -28.17 37.16
N LYS A 641 -23.23 -27.11 37.73
CA LYS A 641 -24.68 -26.96 37.78
C LYS A 641 -25.09 -25.50 37.61
N LYS A 642 -24.72 -24.89 36.49
CA LYS A 642 -25.40 -23.68 35.99
C LYS A 642 -25.59 -23.76 34.46
N ARG A 643 -26.41 -24.73 34.07
CA ARG A 643 -27.06 -24.78 32.76
C ARG A 643 -28.47 -24.22 32.89
N LYS A 644 -28.66 -22.96 32.47
CA LYS A 644 -29.87 -22.31 31.91
C LYS A 644 -29.77 -20.81 32.17
N ASP A 645 -29.32 -20.07 31.15
CA ASP A 645 -29.79 -18.70 30.83
C ASP A 645 -29.04 -18.04 29.65
N LEU A 646 -28.58 -18.82 28.66
CA LEU A 646 -28.11 -18.25 27.38
C LEU A 646 -28.70 -19.03 26.20
N LEU A 647 -30.02 -19.02 26.15
CA LEU A 647 -30.83 -19.15 24.93
C LEU A 647 -31.89 -18.04 25.05
N ASN A 648 -31.51 -16.82 24.67
CA ASN A 648 -32.37 -15.72 24.21
C ASN A 648 -31.53 -14.43 24.07
N LYS A 649 -30.81 -14.30 22.95
CA LYS A 649 -30.74 -13.09 22.10
C LYS A 649 -29.87 -13.33 20.88
#